data_AF-A0A9X3NBL4-F1
#
_entry.id   AF-A0A9X3NBL4-F1
#
_cell.length_a   1.000
_cell.length_b   1.000
_cell.length_c   1.000
_cell.angle_alpha   90.00
_cell.angle_beta   90.00
_cell.angle_gamma   90.00
#
_symmetry.space_group_name_H-M   'P 1'
#
loop_
_entity.id
_entity.type
_entity.pdbx_description
1 polymer ?
#
loop_
_entity_poly.entity_id
_entity_poly.type
_entity_poly.pdbx_seq_one_letter_code
_entity_poly.pdbx_strand_id
1 'polypeptide(L)'
;MRRKSLALTIGVSALLSMGGAAGAAERFQPSVTYDLSVTDAERDAIHAEVEALAGRVSDARAGDGTYDPLTLVGAMLDGATYDSISRGGTAATTYPFPVSNTAANQNEYDRKVAKLAWVVKLAKDLGFPVVVQRQPDKYVYAEIGDPEAPEMVMALSHLDSPTASVSAAQLARWRDPFGNLGTPGAYHSSYIKDSWVYGAGIQDDSGPTLATLLAAKAMLEAGLPMDRRVRIVMGIYEDGGPGTPTAANTAAFQSLPYNANPSFYDNWAYKNLNREETPVAAYTSDSRFPVIVGNSGAVTPAVSMSLSADAGKAFRLTDARAGVTLRAGDPTLKDITYGSTTQIASRAIFTLDVAGVAAAERDRFVSAVTAAATSKGWLPAAPGTTPKVQTTIAGDALTLEVNTDVAMEMPTPQYGKNAVVWGMFLLSKALDGDLQLKTAAAGIADLFFRDGVEGEAYIGKYMGIPAALLRNPSNGTPNLTFALMGGINSETPTSFYTDATGSLSIPLFVRSMHVTAADSTQATAAVTAAFQAKGFTLGALGSPIGAGLYVTHDNPLTALQFGSYQATINRNPQQFADPYALSDVVFPQGTTGGTLASNFRNKMTAFGAVIPGNERWWHTANERMKIDSAVQMTKMMADGMLEMARYSGPAGAKFMWADMPGLNADRADLDLLDVTIGTFKDASAAVDKSRLGSQALLGATAFNIPMWNGRGNSAPTAAAFALGHATGGVYLPLNDPEYLSSMYVAPMRLEFKVERPEYLRDADWAKFVARSYGDFKFNVLVGDTVVPLAVPAGQSADKYFSSRVSATNPDALYLSVNLAITDGPYDGVKPVLADSKTDLYTVNPAYLAANPDPFPGRGAKQQRGFFVLGDGTKNAEFSSPGAVYVTAANWISDEEQSTVGGTVPATLALSLGAPASFPPFLPGVARDYTATTSAKVTSTAGDATLSVSEPGHLTNGAFSLPQPLQVAFSKSAWTAPVSNDDVTVTFKQSIGANDALRTGTYSRTLTFTLSTTNP
;
A
#
# COMPACT_ATOMS: atom_id res chain seq x y z
N MET A 1 -13.87 35.92 -2.22
CA MET A 1 -12.43 35.71 -2.50
C MET A 1 -11.88 34.55 -1.65
N ARG A 2 -11.93 33.31 -2.16
CA ARG A 2 -11.25 32.15 -1.54
C ARG A 2 -9.74 32.35 -1.68
N ARG A 3 -9.02 32.59 -0.58
CA ARG A 3 -7.57 32.42 -0.58
C ARG A 3 -7.29 30.92 -0.60
N LYS A 4 -7.17 30.38 -1.81
CA LYS A 4 -6.34 29.21 -2.05
C LYS A 4 -4.96 29.55 -1.52
N SER A 5 -4.50 28.85 -0.49
CA SER A 5 -3.07 28.73 -0.24
C SER A 5 -2.51 27.99 -1.46
N LEU A 6 -1.82 28.73 -2.34
CA LEU A 6 -0.98 28.13 -3.36
C LEU A 6 0.12 27.37 -2.60
N ALA A 7 -0.06 26.07 -2.37
CA ALA A 7 1.03 25.17 -2.09
C ALA A 7 1.77 24.93 -3.41
N LEU A 8 2.50 25.95 -3.85
CA LEU A 8 3.53 25.80 -4.84
C LEU A 8 4.72 25.18 -4.09
N THR A 9 4.80 23.86 -4.05
CA THR A 9 5.97 23.15 -3.50
C THR A 9 7.14 23.29 -4.47
N ILE A 10 7.69 24.51 -4.57
CA ILE A 10 9.07 24.69 -5.00
C ILE A 10 9.91 24.38 -3.78
N GLY A 11 10.58 23.23 -3.79
CA GLY A 11 11.63 22.91 -2.86
C GLY A 11 12.74 23.96 -2.95
N VAL A 12 12.77 24.89 -2.01
CA VAL A 12 13.94 25.72 -1.74
C VAL A 12 14.49 25.30 -0.39
N SER A 13 15.54 24.49 -0.46
CA SER A 13 16.47 24.27 0.64
C SER A 13 17.05 25.62 1.09
N ALA A 14 16.77 26.03 2.33
CA ALA A 14 17.49 27.10 3.00
C ALA A 14 17.91 26.65 4.39
N LEU A 15 19.22 26.39 4.53
CA LEU A 15 19.90 26.21 5.81
C LEU A 15 19.61 27.40 6.73
N LEU A 16 19.20 27.11 7.96
CA LEU A 16 19.46 27.97 9.12
C LEU A 16 19.82 27.08 10.30
N SER A 17 21.13 27.00 10.54
CA SER A 17 21.75 26.44 11.73
C SER A 17 21.58 27.39 12.91
N MET A 18 20.87 26.96 13.96
CA MET A 18 21.09 27.39 15.33
C MET A 18 20.72 26.20 16.23
N GLY A 19 21.70 25.68 16.95
CA GLY A 19 21.65 24.39 17.61
C GLY A 19 20.87 24.35 18.92
N GLY A 20 20.59 23.13 19.39
CA GLY A 20 20.34 22.88 20.81
C GLY A 20 19.17 21.97 21.19
N ALA A 21 19.03 20.78 20.58
CA ALA A 21 18.59 19.54 21.23
C ALA A 21 18.91 18.39 20.27
N ALA A 22 19.46 17.28 20.74
CA ALA A 22 19.71 16.10 19.91
C ALA A 22 18.36 15.54 19.43
N GLY A 23 17.91 16.01 18.27
CA GLY A 23 16.61 15.74 17.69
C GLY A 23 16.53 14.31 17.16
N ALA A 24 15.37 13.68 17.36
CA ALA A 24 14.99 12.47 16.63
C ALA A 24 15.25 12.71 15.14
N ALA A 25 15.93 11.78 14.48
CA ALA A 25 16.16 11.86 13.04
C ALA A 25 14.80 12.01 12.34
N GLU A 26 14.67 13.01 11.48
CA GLU A 26 13.45 13.28 10.72
C GLU A 26 13.07 12.03 9.91
N ARG A 27 11.81 11.58 10.03
CA ARG A 27 11.31 10.39 9.34
C ARG A 27 11.39 10.63 7.83
N PHE A 28 11.91 9.65 7.09
CA PHE A 28 11.99 9.73 5.63
C PHE A 28 10.61 9.98 5.02
N GLN A 29 10.53 10.97 4.13
CA GLN A 29 9.34 11.27 3.33
C GLN A 29 9.66 11.06 1.85
N PRO A 30 8.86 10.26 1.13
CA PRO A 30 8.96 10.17 -0.32
C PRO A 30 8.80 11.55 -0.97
N SER A 31 9.59 11.82 -2.01
CA SER A 31 9.49 13.10 -2.75
C SER A 31 8.28 13.17 -3.68
N VAL A 32 7.71 12.02 -4.06
CA VAL A 32 6.46 11.95 -4.79
C VAL A 32 5.33 11.65 -3.81
N THR A 33 4.39 12.58 -3.71
CA THR A 33 3.19 12.48 -2.89
C THR A 33 1.95 12.55 -3.77
N TYR A 34 0.79 12.25 -3.17
CA TYR A 34 -0.48 12.37 -3.84
C TYR A 34 -1.51 13.00 -2.89
N ASP A 35 -2.27 13.95 -3.40
CA ASP A 35 -3.35 14.58 -2.64
C ASP A 35 -4.56 13.64 -2.65
N LEU A 36 -4.83 13.03 -1.49
CA LEU A 36 -5.92 12.09 -1.30
C LEU A 36 -7.27 12.81 -1.35
N SER A 37 -8.22 12.20 -2.06
CA SER A 37 -9.55 12.73 -2.33
C SER A 37 -10.63 12.15 -1.41
N VAL A 38 -10.38 11.02 -0.76
CA VAL A 38 -11.33 10.41 0.18
C VAL A 38 -11.17 11.07 1.53
N THR A 39 -12.28 11.53 2.10
CA THR A 39 -12.33 12.14 3.43
C THR A 39 -12.48 11.07 4.52
N ASP A 40 -12.19 11.43 5.77
CA ASP A 40 -12.36 10.49 6.89
C ASP A 40 -13.81 10.05 7.09
N ALA A 41 -14.78 10.94 6.86
CA ALA A 41 -16.20 10.59 6.93
C ALA A 41 -16.60 9.59 5.83
N GLU A 42 -16.03 9.73 4.64
CA GLU A 42 -16.25 8.78 3.55
C GLU A 42 -15.58 7.43 3.82
N ARG A 43 -14.35 7.42 4.37
CA ARG A 43 -13.71 6.18 4.85
C ARG A 43 -14.57 5.48 5.88
N ASP A 44 -15.09 6.21 6.86
CA ASP A 44 -15.96 5.64 7.89
C ASP A 44 -17.23 5.02 7.29
N ALA A 45 -17.85 5.68 6.30
CA ALA A 45 -19.02 5.15 5.60
C ALA A 45 -18.69 3.86 4.85
N ILE A 46 -17.62 3.84 4.05
CA ILE A 46 -17.19 2.64 3.32
C ILE A 46 -16.83 1.52 4.30
N HIS A 47 -16.11 1.84 5.37
CA HIS A 47 -15.69 0.85 6.37
C HIS A 47 -16.89 0.27 7.09
N ALA A 48 -17.94 1.06 7.35
CA ALA A 48 -19.19 0.55 7.91
C ALA A 48 -19.87 -0.46 6.96
N GLU A 49 -19.88 -0.21 5.66
CA GLU A 49 -20.39 -1.17 4.66
C GLU A 49 -19.54 -2.44 4.59
N VAL A 50 -18.20 -2.31 4.64
CA VAL A 50 -17.31 -3.48 4.72
C VAL A 50 -17.58 -4.31 5.98
N GLU A 51 -17.81 -3.65 7.12
CA GLU A 51 -18.15 -4.32 8.37
C GLU A 51 -19.52 -5.02 8.31
N ALA A 52 -20.52 -4.41 7.67
CA ALA A 52 -21.83 -5.00 7.44
C ALA A 52 -21.74 -6.26 6.55
N LEU A 53 -20.85 -6.24 5.56
CA LEU A 53 -20.59 -7.36 4.66
C LEU A 53 -19.62 -8.41 5.23
N ALA A 54 -19.03 -8.21 6.41
CA ALA A 54 -17.93 -9.05 6.90
C ALA A 54 -18.34 -10.50 7.15
N GLY A 55 -19.49 -10.74 7.79
CA GLY A 55 -19.97 -12.10 8.11
C GLY A 55 -19.09 -12.85 9.12
N ARG A 56 -18.57 -12.18 10.15
CA ARG A 56 -17.67 -12.81 11.13
C ARG A 56 -18.32 -13.99 11.84
N VAL A 57 -17.61 -15.12 11.82
CA VAL A 57 -17.95 -16.35 12.56
C VAL A 57 -16.65 -16.95 13.13
N SER A 58 -16.66 -17.47 14.36
CA SER A 58 -15.44 -18.02 14.97
C SER A 58 -15.09 -19.41 14.46
N ASP A 59 -16.12 -20.20 14.13
CA ASP A 59 -16.03 -21.59 13.72
C ASP A 59 -17.19 -21.88 12.75
N ALA A 60 -16.89 -22.48 11.61
CA ALA A 60 -17.86 -22.85 10.58
C ALA A 60 -17.22 -23.84 9.59
N ARG A 61 -18.04 -24.55 8.82
CA ARG A 61 -17.57 -25.40 7.71
C ARG A 61 -18.42 -25.14 6.50
N ALA A 62 -17.81 -25.21 5.32
CA ALA A 62 -18.57 -24.97 4.10
C ALA A 62 -19.81 -25.88 4.00
N GLY A 63 -20.98 -25.28 3.73
CA GLY A 63 -22.25 -25.98 3.59
C GLY A 63 -22.94 -26.42 4.88
N ASP A 64 -22.45 -26.06 6.08
CA ASP A 64 -23.09 -26.44 7.35
C ASP A 64 -24.25 -25.52 7.78
N GLY A 65 -24.49 -24.44 7.03
CA GLY A 65 -25.58 -23.50 7.26
C GLY A 65 -25.35 -22.50 8.40
N THR A 66 -24.12 -22.38 8.92
CA THR A 66 -23.79 -21.51 10.06
C THR A 66 -23.30 -20.10 9.68
N TYR A 67 -23.18 -19.81 8.38
CA TYR A 67 -22.71 -18.54 7.84
C TYR A 67 -23.56 -18.10 6.64
N ASP A 68 -23.52 -16.81 6.31
CA ASP A 68 -24.18 -16.26 5.14
C ASP A 68 -23.23 -16.26 3.93
N PRO A 69 -23.54 -16.98 2.84
CA PRO A 69 -22.68 -17.08 1.65
C PRO A 69 -22.50 -15.75 0.89
N LEU A 70 -23.32 -14.73 1.15
CA LEU A 70 -23.21 -13.40 0.53
C LEU A 70 -22.32 -12.43 1.32
N THR A 71 -21.73 -12.87 2.44
CA THR A 71 -20.75 -12.09 3.20
C THR A 71 -19.32 -12.37 2.70
N LEU A 72 -18.36 -11.52 3.06
CA LEU A 72 -16.94 -11.70 2.76
C LEU A 72 -16.43 -13.06 3.21
N VAL A 73 -16.64 -13.40 4.48
CA VAL A 73 -16.20 -14.68 5.06
C VAL A 73 -16.94 -15.86 4.42
N GLY A 74 -18.24 -15.72 4.17
CA GLY A 74 -19.02 -16.77 3.52
C GLY A 74 -18.61 -17.03 2.08
N ALA A 75 -18.36 -15.98 1.30
CA ALA A 75 -17.86 -16.08 -0.06
C ALA A 75 -16.47 -16.72 -0.12
N MET A 76 -15.57 -16.39 0.81
CA MET A 76 -14.26 -17.04 0.94
C MET A 76 -14.40 -18.54 1.24
N LEU A 77 -15.29 -18.88 2.18
CA LEU A 77 -15.54 -20.25 2.59
C LEU A 77 -16.11 -21.08 1.43
N ASP A 78 -17.19 -20.61 0.80
CA ASP A 78 -17.79 -21.27 -0.38
C ASP A 78 -16.83 -21.34 -1.55
N GLY A 79 -16.13 -20.25 -1.83
CA GLY A 79 -15.21 -20.15 -2.95
C GLY A 79 -14.10 -21.19 -2.85
N ALA A 80 -13.56 -21.44 -1.67
CA ALA A 80 -12.49 -22.41 -1.45
C ALA A 80 -12.97 -23.88 -1.53
N THR A 81 -14.27 -24.15 -1.69
CA THR A 81 -14.77 -25.53 -1.91
C THR A 81 -14.57 -26.02 -3.35
N TYR A 82 -14.46 -25.08 -4.29
CA TYR A 82 -14.20 -25.37 -5.68
C TYR A 82 -12.71 -25.66 -5.85
N ASP A 83 -12.38 -26.86 -6.33
CA ASP A 83 -11.00 -27.23 -6.65
C ASP A 83 -10.48 -26.39 -7.83
N SER A 84 -9.88 -25.25 -7.53
CA SER A 84 -9.27 -24.34 -8.49
C SER A 84 -7.78 -24.56 -8.68
N ILE A 85 -7.21 -25.67 -8.17
CA ILE A 85 -5.79 -25.99 -8.32
C ILE A 85 -5.43 -26.05 -9.81
N SER A 86 -4.42 -25.28 -10.20
CA SER A 86 -3.91 -25.22 -11.56
C SER A 86 -3.00 -26.38 -11.85
N ARG A 87 -3.53 -27.43 -12.50
CA ARG A 87 -2.80 -28.66 -12.90
C ARG A 87 -2.12 -28.53 -14.27
N GLY A 88 -2.20 -27.36 -14.87
CA GLY A 88 -1.69 -27.07 -16.20
C GLY A 88 -2.60 -27.61 -17.32
N GLY A 89 -2.13 -27.43 -18.55
CA GLY A 89 -2.84 -27.83 -19.75
C GLY A 89 -2.20 -27.17 -20.96
N THR A 90 -2.88 -27.26 -22.10
CA THR A 90 -2.48 -26.57 -23.32
C THR A 90 -3.67 -25.83 -23.88
N ALA A 91 -3.49 -24.54 -24.17
CA ALA A 91 -4.51 -23.74 -24.82
C ALA A 91 -4.65 -24.23 -26.27
N ALA A 92 -5.87 -24.47 -26.72
CA ALA A 92 -6.12 -24.78 -28.13
C ALA A 92 -5.58 -23.66 -29.02
N THR A 93 -5.33 -23.96 -30.30
CA THR A 93 -4.70 -23.03 -31.24
C THR A 93 -5.70 -22.22 -32.08
N THR A 94 -6.99 -22.47 -31.91
CA THR A 94 -8.09 -21.79 -32.60
C THR A 94 -9.13 -21.28 -31.62
N TYR A 95 -9.78 -20.16 -31.96
CA TYR A 95 -10.89 -19.60 -31.17
C TYR A 95 -11.98 -20.67 -30.92
N PRO A 96 -12.53 -20.82 -29.69
CA PRO A 96 -12.40 -19.92 -28.54
C PRO A 96 -11.18 -20.15 -27.62
N PHE A 97 -10.17 -20.88 -28.09
CA PHE A 97 -8.95 -21.23 -27.36
C PHE A 97 -9.24 -21.93 -26.01
N PRO A 98 -10.09 -22.97 -25.96
CA PRO A 98 -10.35 -23.68 -24.71
C PRO A 98 -9.07 -24.33 -24.17
N VAL A 99 -8.97 -24.40 -22.84
CA VAL A 99 -7.92 -25.17 -22.18
C VAL A 99 -8.20 -26.67 -22.30
N SER A 100 -7.18 -27.48 -22.54
CA SER A 100 -7.31 -28.94 -22.62
C SER A 100 -7.98 -29.52 -21.38
N ASN A 101 -8.97 -30.39 -21.58
CA ASN A 101 -9.74 -31.04 -20.52
C ASN A 101 -9.50 -32.56 -20.53
N THR A 102 -8.64 -33.06 -19.64
CA THR A 102 -8.20 -34.47 -19.65
C THR A 102 -8.17 -35.06 -18.26
N ALA A 103 -8.23 -36.38 -18.15
CA ALA A 103 -8.01 -37.05 -16.86
C ALA A 103 -6.63 -36.73 -16.25
N ALA A 104 -5.60 -36.50 -17.08
CA ALA A 104 -4.24 -36.23 -16.63
C ALA A 104 -4.10 -34.89 -15.90
N ASN A 105 -4.79 -33.84 -16.36
CA ASN A 105 -4.90 -32.56 -15.66
C ASN A 105 -6.17 -32.46 -14.79
N GLN A 106 -6.74 -33.61 -14.44
CA GLN A 106 -7.92 -33.72 -13.55
C GLN A 106 -9.10 -32.87 -14.01
N ASN A 107 -9.36 -32.87 -15.31
CA ASN A 107 -10.45 -32.12 -15.95
C ASN A 107 -10.42 -30.62 -15.60
N GLU A 108 -9.24 -30.00 -15.75
CA GLU A 108 -8.95 -28.58 -15.45
C GLU A 108 -10.04 -27.62 -15.96
N TYR A 109 -10.47 -27.77 -17.22
CA TYR A 109 -11.47 -26.89 -17.84
C TYR A 109 -12.79 -26.95 -17.07
N ASP A 110 -13.32 -28.14 -16.79
CA ASP A 110 -14.61 -28.27 -16.11
C ASP A 110 -14.59 -27.68 -14.70
N ARG A 111 -13.47 -27.87 -13.97
CA ARG A 111 -13.27 -27.29 -12.63
C ARG A 111 -13.22 -25.77 -12.66
N LYS A 112 -12.44 -25.18 -13.58
CA LYS A 112 -12.34 -23.71 -13.70
C LYS A 112 -13.67 -23.09 -14.15
N VAL A 113 -14.36 -23.72 -15.11
CA VAL A 113 -15.70 -23.30 -15.54
C VAL A 113 -16.69 -23.30 -14.38
N ALA A 114 -16.67 -24.32 -13.52
CA ALA A 114 -17.56 -24.39 -12.35
C ALA A 114 -17.30 -23.23 -11.37
N LYS A 115 -16.03 -22.93 -11.07
CA LYS A 115 -15.64 -21.79 -10.22
C LYS A 115 -16.08 -20.45 -10.82
N LEU A 116 -15.87 -20.25 -12.12
CA LEU A 116 -16.28 -19.01 -12.80
C LEU A 116 -17.81 -18.87 -12.84
N ALA A 117 -18.55 -19.97 -13.09
CA ALA A 117 -20.02 -19.94 -13.04
C ALA A 117 -20.54 -19.57 -11.64
N TRP A 118 -19.89 -20.07 -10.59
CA TRP A 118 -20.20 -19.69 -9.21
C TRP A 118 -19.96 -18.20 -8.95
N VAL A 119 -18.81 -17.64 -9.35
CA VAL A 119 -18.52 -16.22 -9.09
C VAL A 119 -19.44 -15.29 -9.88
N VAL A 120 -19.88 -15.69 -11.09
CA VAL A 120 -20.93 -14.97 -11.84
C VAL A 120 -22.23 -14.93 -11.05
N LYS A 121 -22.64 -16.05 -10.46
CA LYS A 121 -23.85 -16.11 -9.62
C LYS A 121 -23.68 -15.22 -8.39
N LEU A 122 -22.54 -15.33 -7.67
CA LEU A 122 -22.24 -14.51 -6.50
C LEU A 122 -22.34 -13.01 -6.83
N ALA A 123 -21.68 -12.54 -7.89
CA ALA A 123 -21.71 -11.13 -8.27
C ALA A 123 -23.13 -10.64 -8.62
N LYS A 124 -23.96 -11.47 -9.25
CA LYS A 124 -25.36 -11.14 -9.53
C LYS A 124 -26.22 -11.09 -8.26
N ASP A 125 -26.03 -12.04 -7.36
CA ASP A 125 -26.76 -12.09 -6.09
C ASP A 125 -26.37 -10.93 -5.15
N LEU A 126 -25.11 -10.49 -5.23
CA LEU A 126 -24.62 -9.26 -4.58
C LEU A 126 -25.18 -7.98 -5.24
N GLY A 127 -25.88 -8.08 -6.37
CA GLY A 127 -26.55 -6.95 -7.02
C GLY A 127 -25.63 -6.04 -7.83
N PHE A 128 -24.50 -6.54 -8.34
CA PHE A 128 -23.66 -5.75 -9.25
C PHE A 128 -24.42 -5.40 -10.54
N PRO A 129 -24.35 -4.13 -11.01
CA PRO A 129 -25.13 -3.68 -12.16
C PRO A 129 -24.62 -4.24 -13.49
N VAL A 130 -23.32 -4.55 -13.57
CA VAL A 130 -22.67 -5.13 -14.75
C VAL A 130 -21.86 -6.34 -14.32
N VAL A 131 -22.18 -7.50 -14.89
CA VAL A 131 -21.43 -8.75 -14.73
C VAL A 131 -21.22 -9.38 -16.11
N VAL A 132 -19.97 -9.54 -16.52
CA VAL A 132 -19.59 -10.05 -17.84
C VAL A 132 -18.68 -11.25 -17.70
N GLN A 133 -18.99 -12.31 -18.44
CA GLN A 133 -18.12 -13.48 -18.61
C GLN A 133 -17.69 -13.58 -20.07
N ARG A 134 -16.38 -13.66 -20.32
CA ARG A 134 -15.80 -13.89 -21.64
C ARG A 134 -15.35 -15.33 -21.74
N GLN A 135 -16.04 -16.11 -22.57
CA GLN A 135 -15.90 -17.58 -22.66
C GLN A 135 -16.10 -18.27 -21.28
N PRO A 136 -16.48 -19.56 -21.24
CA PRO A 136 -16.71 -20.21 -19.95
C PRO A 136 -15.46 -20.34 -19.06
N ASP A 137 -14.26 -20.38 -19.66
CA ASP A 137 -12.98 -20.75 -19.04
C ASP A 137 -11.91 -19.64 -19.14
N LYS A 138 -12.28 -18.35 -19.07
CA LYS A 138 -11.28 -17.26 -19.03
C LYS A 138 -11.44 -16.47 -17.74
N TYR A 139 -12.19 -15.39 -17.78
CA TYR A 139 -12.38 -14.51 -16.64
C TYR A 139 -13.81 -14.02 -16.57
N VAL A 140 -14.15 -13.52 -15.40
CA VAL A 140 -15.38 -12.79 -15.12
C VAL A 140 -14.98 -11.40 -14.67
N TYR A 141 -15.75 -10.38 -15.04
CA TYR A 141 -15.64 -9.09 -14.38
C TYR A 141 -16.98 -8.55 -13.92
N ALA A 142 -16.93 -7.80 -12.82
CA ALA A 142 -18.00 -6.92 -12.36
C ALA A 142 -17.58 -5.45 -12.54
N GLU A 143 -18.50 -4.56 -12.82
CA GLU A 143 -18.22 -3.12 -12.99
C GLU A 143 -19.24 -2.25 -12.27
N ILE A 144 -18.77 -1.16 -11.66
CA ILE A 144 -19.57 -0.11 -11.01
C ILE A 144 -19.12 1.28 -11.48
N GLY A 145 -19.93 2.30 -11.18
CA GLY A 145 -19.70 3.69 -11.60
C GLY A 145 -20.54 4.08 -12.83
N ASP A 146 -20.37 5.33 -13.27
CA ASP A 146 -21.12 5.85 -14.42
C ASP A 146 -20.64 5.18 -15.73
N PRO A 147 -21.51 4.49 -16.48
CA PRO A 147 -21.14 3.83 -17.74
C PRO A 147 -20.61 4.81 -18.80
N GLU A 148 -20.96 6.09 -18.70
CA GLU A 148 -20.50 7.14 -19.61
C GLU A 148 -19.17 7.77 -19.18
N ALA A 149 -18.62 7.42 -18.01
CA ALA A 149 -17.33 7.94 -17.56
C ALA A 149 -16.22 7.55 -18.55
N PRO A 150 -15.35 8.50 -18.93
CA PRO A 150 -14.40 8.34 -20.02
C PRO A 150 -13.26 7.36 -19.69
N GLU A 151 -12.99 7.15 -18.41
CA GLU A 151 -11.88 6.34 -17.90
C GLU A 151 -12.38 5.21 -17.00
N MET A 152 -11.58 4.16 -16.89
CA MET A 152 -11.81 3.02 -16.02
C MET A 152 -10.55 2.70 -15.22
N VAL A 153 -10.73 2.39 -13.93
CA VAL A 153 -9.71 1.80 -13.06
C VAL A 153 -10.06 0.36 -12.76
N MET A 154 -9.03 -0.47 -12.58
CA MET A 154 -9.21 -1.92 -12.53
C MET A 154 -8.59 -2.53 -11.27
N ALA A 155 -9.25 -3.54 -10.73
CA ALA A 155 -8.59 -4.54 -9.91
C ALA A 155 -8.59 -5.85 -10.69
N LEU A 156 -7.43 -6.42 -11.01
CA LEU A 156 -7.28 -7.68 -11.76
C LEU A 156 -6.57 -8.70 -10.88
N SER A 157 -7.24 -9.79 -10.56
CA SER A 157 -6.74 -10.81 -9.64
C SER A 157 -7.18 -12.21 -10.09
N HIS A 158 -6.84 -13.26 -9.36
CA HIS A 158 -7.07 -14.63 -9.81
C HIS A 158 -7.72 -15.53 -8.74
N LEU A 159 -8.51 -16.49 -9.22
CA LEU A 159 -9.27 -17.41 -8.38
C LEU A 159 -8.63 -18.79 -8.27
N ASP A 160 -7.59 -19.05 -9.05
CA ASP A 160 -6.85 -20.32 -8.99
C ASP A 160 -5.78 -20.33 -7.90
N SER A 161 -5.26 -21.53 -7.66
CA SER A 161 -4.19 -21.78 -6.70
C SER A 161 -3.18 -22.75 -7.30
N PRO A 162 -1.92 -22.78 -6.84
CA PRO A 162 -0.88 -23.51 -7.54
C PRO A 162 -0.89 -24.99 -7.21
N THR A 163 -0.41 -25.81 -8.16
CA THR A 163 -0.18 -27.24 -7.92
C THR A 163 0.80 -27.50 -6.75
N ALA A 164 1.68 -26.55 -6.43
CA ALA A 164 2.61 -26.66 -5.31
C ALA A 164 1.90 -26.89 -3.97
N SER A 165 0.72 -26.31 -3.77
CA SER A 165 -0.13 -26.46 -2.56
C SER A 165 -0.60 -27.90 -2.31
N VAL A 166 -0.54 -28.75 -3.33
CA VAL A 166 -1.04 -30.14 -3.30
C VAL A 166 -0.02 -31.16 -3.81
N SER A 167 1.27 -30.86 -3.65
CA SER A 167 2.31 -31.91 -3.78
C SER A 167 2.07 -33.05 -2.80
N ALA A 168 2.61 -34.24 -3.06
CA ALA A 168 2.42 -35.39 -2.16
C ALA A 168 2.83 -35.10 -0.71
N ALA A 169 3.89 -34.31 -0.51
CA ALA A 169 4.36 -33.89 0.81
C ALA A 169 3.40 -32.91 1.52
N GLN A 170 2.76 -32.01 0.75
CA GLN A 170 1.75 -31.07 1.24
C GLN A 170 0.42 -31.77 1.54
N LEU A 171 -0.04 -32.69 0.67
CA LEU A 171 -1.27 -33.45 0.88
C LEU A 171 -1.24 -34.21 2.21
N ALA A 172 -0.09 -34.77 2.61
CA ALA A 172 0.06 -35.44 3.91
C ALA A 172 -0.02 -34.49 5.12
N ARG A 173 0.04 -33.17 4.92
CA ARG A 173 0.04 -32.14 5.97
C ARG A 173 -1.28 -31.39 6.09
N TRP A 174 -2.10 -31.39 5.04
CA TRP A 174 -3.42 -30.78 5.07
C TRP A 174 -4.27 -31.38 6.20
N ARG A 175 -4.90 -30.49 6.97
CA ARG A 175 -5.87 -30.84 8.00
C ARG A 175 -7.27 -30.63 7.47
N ASP A 176 -8.11 -31.63 7.69
CA ASP A 176 -9.55 -31.48 7.49
C ASP A 176 -10.18 -30.67 8.65
N PRO A 177 -11.47 -30.33 8.57
CA PRO A 177 -12.16 -29.56 9.61
C PRO A 177 -12.24 -30.24 10.98
N PHE A 178 -11.87 -31.53 11.08
CA PHE A 178 -11.81 -32.29 12.33
C PHE A 178 -10.39 -32.43 12.87
N GLY A 179 -9.40 -31.86 12.17
CA GLY A 179 -7.99 -31.87 12.54
C GLY A 179 -7.22 -33.11 12.05
N ASN A 180 -7.85 -34.01 11.29
CA ASN A 180 -7.17 -35.21 10.76
C ASN A 180 -6.21 -34.81 9.64
N LEU A 181 -5.03 -35.44 9.62
CA LEU A 181 -4.00 -35.20 8.61
C LEU A 181 -4.22 -36.08 7.37
N GLY A 182 -4.02 -35.50 6.19
CA GLY A 182 -3.97 -36.25 4.94
C GLY A 182 -5.31 -36.75 4.40
N THR A 183 -6.43 -36.22 4.90
CA THR A 183 -7.76 -36.54 4.39
C THR A 183 -7.85 -36.14 2.90
N PRO A 184 -8.25 -37.06 1.99
CA PRO A 184 -8.41 -36.73 0.58
C PRO A 184 -9.37 -35.54 0.38
N GLY A 185 -8.93 -34.53 -0.38
CA GLY A 185 -9.72 -33.32 -0.64
C GLY A 185 -9.71 -32.26 0.46
N ALA A 186 -8.92 -32.44 1.54
CA ALA A 186 -8.87 -31.46 2.64
C ALA A 186 -8.50 -30.03 2.21
N TYR A 187 -7.67 -29.88 1.18
CA TYR A 187 -7.24 -28.58 0.64
C TYR A 187 -8.38 -27.74 0.03
N HIS A 188 -9.50 -28.36 -0.36
CA HIS A 188 -10.70 -27.68 -0.87
C HIS A 188 -11.96 -28.08 -0.06
N SER A 189 -11.75 -28.46 1.21
CA SER A 189 -12.80 -28.66 2.22
C SER A 189 -12.67 -27.57 3.27
N SER A 190 -12.87 -26.32 2.85
CA SER A 190 -12.60 -25.12 3.64
C SER A 190 -13.42 -25.06 4.93
N TYR A 191 -12.81 -24.47 5.96
CA TYR A 191 -13.40 -24.32 7.29
C TYR A 191 -12.85 -23.11 8.01
N ILE A 192 -13.54 -22.74 9.08
CA ILE A 192 -13.15 -21.69 9.99
C ILE A 192 -12.92 -22.32 11.35
N LYS A 193 -11.78 -21.99 11.96
CA LYS A 193 -11.42 -22.43 13.31
C LYS A 193 -10.69 -21.31 14.01
N ASP A 194 -11.18 -20.93 15.19
CA ASP A 194 -10.60 -19.86 16.02
C ASP A 194 -10.41 -18.54 15.22
N SER A 195 -11.39 -18.20 14.38
CA SER A 195 -11.42 -17.03 13.49
C SER A 195 -10.34 -17.00 12.39
N TRP A 196 -9.76 -18.15 12.05
CA TRP A 196 -8.95 -18.35 10.86
C TRP A 196 -9.75 -19.11 9.82
N VAL A 197 -9.78 -18.61 8.60
CA VAL A 197 -10.33 -19.31 7.43
C VAL A 197 -9.21 -20.15 6.82
N TYR A 198 -9.46 -21.44 6.61
CA TYR A 198 -8.52 -22.40 6.03
C TYR A 198 -9.02 -22.91 4.69
N GLY A 199 -8.10 -23.05 3.73
CA GLY A 199 -8.38 -23.58 2.40
C GLY A 199 -7.32 -23.13 1.40
N ALA A 200 -7.09 -23.94 0.36
CA ALA A 200 -6.22 -23.53 -0.74
C ALA A 200 -6.81 -22.29 -1.42
N GLY A 201 -5.98 -21.28 -1.65
CA GLY A 201 -6.38 -20.03 -2.28
C GLY A 201 -7.02 -19.00 -1.36
N ILE A 202 -7.12 -19.27 -0.05
CA ILE A 202 -7.66 -18.30 0.90
C ILE A 202 -6.78 -17.05 1.01
N GLN A 203 -5.46 -17.17 0.84
CA GLN A 203 -4.52 -16.06 0.85
C GLN A 203 -3.86 -15.80 -0.52
N ASP A 204 -3.87 -16.76 -1.44
CA ASP A 204 -3.32 -16.63 -2.80
C ASP A 204 -4.10 -17.43 -3.86
N ASP A 205 -5.05 -16.82 -4.59
CA ASP A 205 -5.55 -15.45 -4.42
C ASP A 205 -7.09 -15.36 -4.47
N SER A 206 -7.78 -16.49 -4.34
CA SER A 206 -9.25 -16.55 -4.28
C SER A 206 -9.81 -15.64 -3.17
N GLY A 207 -9.24 -15.68 -1.97
CA GLY A 207 -9.71 -14.86 -0.85
C GLY A 207 -9.54 -13.36 -1.10
N PRO A 208 -8.34 -12.86 -1.42
CA PRO A 208 -8.13 -11.43 -1.72
C PRO A 208 -8.87 -10.96 -2.98
N THR A 209 -9.04 -11.82 -3.99
CA THR A 209 -9.92 -11.52 -5.14
C THR A 209 -11.36 -11.29 -4.70
N LEU A 210 -11.90 -12.12 -3.79
CA LEU A 210 -13.23 -11.93 -3.24
C LEU A 210 -13.29 -10.71 -2.31
N ALA A 211 -12.23 -10.41 -1.55
CA ALA A 211 -12.13 -9.19 -0.76
C ALA A 211 -12.21 -7.94 -1.66
N THR A 212 -11.57 -7.96 -2.82
CA THR A 212 -11.66 -6.91 -3.84
C THR A 212 -13.08 -6.77 -4.39
N LEU A 213 -13.77 -7.89 -4.69
CA LEU A 213 -15.18 -7.85 -5.11
C LEU A 213 -16.06 -7.24 -4.02
N LEU A 214 -15.90 -7.63 -2.76
CA LEU A 214 -16.69 -7.11 -1.65
C LEU A 214 -16.32 -5.66 -1.28
N ALA A 215 -15.09 -5.22 -1.54
CA ALA A 215 -14.69 -3.82 -1.44
C ALA A 215 -15.47 -2.95 -2.45
N ALA A 216 -15.57 -3.40 -3.70
CA ALA A 216 -16.38 -2.75 -4.72
C ALA A 216 -17.87 -2.77 -4.35
N LYS A 217 -18.35 -3.85 -3.72
CA LYS A 217 -19.72 -3.92 -3.21
C LYS A 217 -19.97 -2.89 -2.10
N ALA A 218 -19.04 -2.75 -1.15
CA ALA A 218 -19.13 -1.74 -0.09
C ALA A 218 -19.13 -0.32 -0.66
N MET A 219 -18.31 -0.04 -1.69
CA MET A 219 -18.34 1.25 -2.40
C MET A 219 -19.68 1.50 -3.09
N LEU A 220 -20.27 0.48 -3.68
CA LEU A 220 -21.58 0.56 -4.32
C LEU A 220 -22.69 0.89 -3.31
N GLU A 221 -22.68 0.25 -2.14
CA GLU A 221 -23.66 0.49 -1.06
C GLU A 221 -23.46 1.86 -0.39
N ALA A 222 -22.21 2.27 -0.19
CA ALA A 222 -21.88 3.59 0.35
C ALA A 222 -22.35 4.74 -0.58
N GLY A 223 -22.60 4.45 -1.87
CA GLY A 223 -23.18 5.39 -2.82
C GLY A 223 -22.31 6.63 -3.10
N LEU A 224 -21.00 6.54 -2.87
CA LEU A 224 -20.10 7.70 -2.93
C LEU A 224 -19.80 8.12 -4.38
N PRO A 225 -19.52 9.42 -4.61
CA PRO A 225 -19.15 9.94 -5.92
C PRO A 225 -17.89 9.29 -6.50
N MET A 226 -17.96 8.91 -7.78
CA MET A 226 -16.84 8.41 -8.57
C MET A 226 -16.78 9.14 -9.92
N ASP A 227 -15.57 9.45 -10.38
CA ASP A 227 -15.31 10.10 -11.67
C ASP A 227 -14.97 9.08 -12.77
N ARG A 228 -14.55 7.88 -12.37
CA ARG A 228 -14.17 6.76 -13.23
C ARG A 228 -15.03 5.53 -12.94
N ARG A 229 -15.15 4.66 -13.94
CA ARG A 229 -15.66 3.29 -13.73
C ARG A 229 -14.64 2.47 -12.95
N VAL A 230 -15.13 1.52 -12.17
CA VAL A 230 -14.29 0.57 -11.43
C VAL A 230 -14.64 -0.83 -11.90
N ARG A 231 -13.65 -1.56 -12.41
CA ARG A 231 -13.80 -2.92 -12.94
C ARG A 231 -13.01 -3.93 -12.11
N ILE A 232 -13.70 -4.95 -11.60
CA ILE A 232 -13.10 -6.05 -10.85
C ILE A 232 -13.02 -7.26 -11.78
N VAL A 233 -11.81 -7.60 -12.24
CA VAL A 233 -11.54 -8.72 -13.15
C VAL A 233 -10.97 -9.89 -12.35
N MET A 234 -11.58 -11.06 -12.52
CA MET A 234 -11.28 -12.28 -11.79
C MET A 234 -10.88 -13.36 -12.79
N GLY A 235 -9.57 -13.57 -12.95
CA GLY A 235 -8.93 -14.62 -13.75
C GLY A 235 -8.91 -15.98 -13.04
N ILE A 236 -8.36 -17.00 -13.70
CA ILE A 236 -8.37 -18.38 -13.18
C ILE A 236 -7.16 -19.22 -13.63
N TYR A 237 -6.10 -18.57 -14.15
CA TYR A 237 -4.91 -19.23 -14.71
C TYR A 237 -3.57 -18.52 -14.42
N GLU A 238 -3.46 -17.79 -13.32
CA GLU A 238 -2.20 -17.11 -12.94
C GLU A 238 -1.14 -18.15 -12.51
N ASP A 239 -1.53 -19.05 -11.62
CA ASP A 239 -0.66 -19.93 -10.82
C ASP A 239 -0.18 -21.20 -11.55
N GLY A 240 -0.63 -21.40 -12.78
CA GLY A 240 -0.35 -22.60 -13.56
C GLY A 240 -1.08 -22.64 -14.89
N GLY A 241 -1.05 -21.52 -15.62
CA GLY A 241 -1.76 -21.35 -16.88
C GLY A 241 -1.30 -22.29 -18.00
N PRO A 242 -2.13 -22.47 -19.04
CA PRO A 242 -1.90 -23.41 -20.14
C PRO A 242 -0.83 -22.96 -21.16
N GLY A 243 -0.04 -21.93 -20.80
CA GLY A 243 0.72 -21.12 -21.74
C GLY A 243 -0.19 -20.28 -22.65
N THR A 244 0.35 -19.20 -23.22
CA THR A 244 -0.38 -18.43 -24.22
C THR A 244 -0.22 -19.05 -25.60
N PRO A 245 -1.27 -19.06 -26.44
CA PRO A 245 -1.11 -19.38 -27.87
C PRO A 245 -0.01 -18.54 -28.52
N THR A 246 0.52 -18.98 -29.66
CA THR A 246 1.52 -18.17 -30.37
C THR A 246 0.92 -16.87 -30.90
N ALA A 247 1.76 -15.89 -31.20
CA ALA A 247 1.32 -14.66 -31.87
C ALA A 247 0.59 -14.96 -33.20
N ALA A 248 1.04 -15.98 -33.95
CA ALA A 248 0.37 -16.43 -35.17
C ALA A 248 -1.02 -17.03 -34.91
N ASN A 249 -1.18 -17.82 -33.84
CA ASN A 249 -2.51 -18.33 -33.45
C ASN A 249 -3.46 -17.21 -33.06
N THR A 250 -2.96 -16.22 -32.31
CA THR A 250 -3.75 -15.04 -31.94
C THR A 250 -4.12 -14.24 -33.19
N ALA A 251 -3.16 -14.04 -34.11
CA ALA A 251 -3.35 -13.32 -35.37
C ALA A 251 -4.40 -13.95 -36.29
N ALA A 252 -4.55 -15.28 -36.25
CA ALA A 252 -5.59 -15.99 -37.00
C ALA A 252 -7.02 -15.59 -36.55
N PHE A 253 -7.18 -15.10 -35.32
CA PHE A 253 -8.45 -14.61 -34.78
C PHE A 253 -8.51 -13.07 -34.69
N GLN A 254 -7.44 -12.39 -34.26
CA GLN A 254 -7.38 -10.91 -34.16
C GLN A 254 -6.15 -10.33 -34.84
N SER A 255 -6.36 -9.42 -35.78
CA SER A 255 -5.26 -8.76 -36.51
C SER A 255 -4.68 -7.59 -35.71
N LEU A 256 -3.37 -7.61 -35.47
CA LEU A 256 -2.65 -6.61 -34.67
C LEU A 256 -1.30 -6.27 -35.29
N PRO A 257 -1.00 -4.99 -35.58
CA PRO A 257 0.20 -4.64 -36.31
C PRO A 257 1.52 -4.69 -35.49
N TYR A 258 1.48 -4.64 -34.14
CA TYR A 258 2.70 -4.54 -33.29
C TYR A 258 2.65 -5.39 -32.00
N ASN A 259 2.40 -6.70 -32.09
CA ASN A 259 2.05 -7.49 -30.90
C ASN A 259 3.06 -8.58 -30.51
N ALA A 260 3.38 -8.63 -29.22
CA ALA A 260 3.86 -9.81 -28.53
C ALA A 260 2.78 -10.28 -27.54
N ASN A 261 2.63 -11.59 -27.36
CA ASN A 261 1.65 -12.07 -26.39
C ASN A 261 2.15 -11.82 -24.95
N PRO A 262 1.27 -11.32 -24.04
CA PRO A 262 1.55 -11.30 -22.61
C PRO A 262 1.98 -12.67 -22.11
N SER A 263 2.77 -12.71 -21.03
CA SER A 263 3.25 -13.97 -20.45
C SER A 263 2.16 -14.71 -19.68
N PHE A 264 1.28 -13.99 -19.00
CA PHE A 264 0.16 -14.57 -18.27
C PHE A 264 -1.03 -14.84 -19.20
N TYR A 265 -1.65 -16.00 -19.01
CA TYR A 265 -2.81 -16.39 -19.81
C TYR A 265 -4.00 -15.45 -19.60
N ASP A 266 -4.26 -15.02 -18.37
CA ASP A 266 -5.32 -14.06 -18.07
C ASP A 266 -5.06 -12.68 -18.70
N ASN A 267 -3.82 -12.20 -18.66
CA ASN A 267 -3.42 -10.96 -19.34
C ASN A 267 -3.56 -11.07 -20.86
N TRP A 268 -3.18 -12.20 -21.44
CA TRP A 268 -3.40 -12.47 -22.87
C TRP A 268 -4.89 -12.53 -23.20
N ALA A 269 -5.69 -13.21 -22.38
CA ALA A 269 -7.12 -13.32 -22.58
C ALA A 269 -7.82 -11.95 -22.54
N TYR A 270 -7.40 -11.07 -21.62
CA TYR A 270 -7.93 -9.72 -21.47
C TYR A 270 -7.49 -8.80 -22.62
N LYS A 271 -6.17 -8.66 -22.81
CA LYS A 271 -5.57 -7.66 -23.73
C LYS A 271 -5.61 -8.10 -25.19
N ASN A 272 -5.32 -9.37 -25.47
CA ASN A 272 -5.07 -9.86 -26.82
C ASN A 272 -6.20 -10.72 -27.38
N LEU A 273 -6.87 -11.55 -26.57
CA LEU A 273 -8.00 -12.36 -27.06
C LEU A 273 -9.30 -11.56 -27.10
N ASN A 274 -9.57 -10.75 -26.07
CA ASN A 274 -10.85 -10.05 -25.95
C ASN A 274 -10.75 -8.54 -26.18
N ARG A 275 -9.53 -7.96 -26.25
CA ARG A 275 -9.35 -6.51 -26.50
C ARG A 275 -10.16 -5.65 -25.54
N GLU A 276 -10.19 -6.03 -24.27
CA GLU A 276 -10.90 -5.24 -23.28
C GLU A 276 -10.23 -3.88 -23.08
N GLU A 277 -11.02 -2.91 -22.61
CA GLU A 277 -10.52 -1.57 -22.30
C GLU A 277 -9.35 -1.66 -21.30
N THR A 278 -8.23 -1.01 -21.66
CA THR A 278 -7.08 -0.91 -20.76
C THR A 278 -7.39 0.14 -19.69
N PRO A 279 -7.03 -0.09 -18.41
CA PRO A 279 -7.28 0.88 -17.35
C PRO A 279 -6.28 2.05 -17.37
N VAL A 280 -6.65 3.20 -16.82
CA VAL A 280 -5.70 4.31 -16.54
C VAL A 280 -4.88 4.05 -15.28
N ALA A 281 -5.42 3.26 -14.35
CA ALA A 281 -4.76 2.81 -13.14
C ALA A 281 -5.39 1.50 -12.69
N ALA A 282 -4.60 0.60 -12.13
CA ALA A 282 -5.05 -0.69 -11.71
C ALA A 282 -4.22 -1.24 -10.55
N TYR A 283 -4.75 -2.26 -9.88
CA TYR A 283 -3.95 -3.10 -9.01
C TYR A 283 -4.33 -4.57 -9.15
N THR A 284 -3.48 -5.44 -8.64
CA THR A 284 -3.80 -6.83 -8.32
C THR A 284 -3.75 -7.02 -6.81
N SER A 285 -4.72 -7.75 -6.24
CA SER A 285 -4.69 -8.18 -4.84
C SER A 285 -3.65 -9.27 -4.57
N ASP A 286 -3.06 -9.84 -5.62
CA ASP A 286 -1.99 -10.83 -5.50
C ASP A 286 -0.63 -10.11 -5.25
N SER A 287 -0.40 -9.73 -3.99
CA SER A 287 0.91 -9.65 -3.35
C SER A 287 0.85 -9.17 -1.87
N ARG A 288 1.41 -8.01 -1.52
CA ARG A 288 1.43 -7.45 -0.16
C ARG A 288 1.08 -5.97 -0.16
N PHE A 289 0.57 -5.52 0.97
CA PHE A 289 0.63 -4.11 1.33
C PHE A 289 2.06 -3.68 1.75
N PRO A 290 2.39 -2.39 1.70
CA PRO A 290 1.53 -1.28 1.29
C PRO A 290 1.34 -1.20 -0.23
N VAL A 291 2.40 -1.34 -1.03
CA VAL A 291 2.36 -1.35 -2.51
C VAL A 291 3.57 -2.12 -3.02
N ILE A 292 3.39 -2.98 -4.02
CA ILE A 292 4.50 -3.61 -4.75
C ILE A 292 4.66 -2.95 -6.11
N VAL A 293 5.84 -2.36 -6.33
CA VAL A 293 6.16 -1.58 -7.55
C VAL A 293 6.86 -2.41 -8.63
N GLY A 294 7.31 -3.63 -8.30
CA GLY A 294 7.99 -4.51 -9.26
C GLY A 294 8.71 -5.71 -8.63
N ASN A 295 9.40 -6.46 -9.47
CA ASN A 295 10.22 -7.62 -9.14
C ASN A 295 11.67 -7.22 -8.85
N SER A 296 12.27 -7.82 -7.82
CA SER A 296 13.70 -7.74 -7.50
C SER A 296 14.45 -9.03 -7.77
N GLY A 297 15.75 -8.89 -8.04
CA GLY A 297 16.72 -9.98 -7.88
C GLY A 297 17.19 -10.12 -6.42
N ALA A 298 17.68 -11.31 -6.08
CA ALA A 298 18.27 -11.61 -4.78
C ALA A 298 19.51 -12.52 -4.87
N VAL A 299 20.37 -12.44 -3.86
CA VAL A 299 21.56 -13.30 -3.67
C VAL A 299 21.66 -13.72 -2.20
N THR A 300 22.32 -14.84 -1.92
CA THR A 300 22.49 -15.36 -0.55
C THR A 300 23.95 -15.75 -0.26
N PRO A 301 24.88 -14.79 -0.14
CA PRO A 301 26.25 -15.09 0.30
C PRO A 301 26.31 -15.60 1.75
N ALA A 302 27.44 -16.23 2.10
CA ALA A 302 27.75 -16.57 3.49
C ALA A 302 28.51 -15.44 4.19
N VAL A 303 28.12 -15.13 5.42
CA VAL A 303 28.85 -14.31 6.40
C VAL A 303 29.58 -15.27 7.35
N SER A 304 30.90 -15.26 7.38
CA SER A 304 31.68 -16.28 8.07
C SER A 304 32.71 -15.71 9.05
N MET A 305 32.92 -16.39 10.17
CA MET A 305 33.98 -16.10 11.13
C MET A 305 34.54 -17.41 11.69
N SER A 306 35.86 -17.48 11.86
CA SER A 306 36.50 -18.59 12.56
C SER A 306 36.40 -18.38 14.07
N LEU A 307 35.82 -19.36 14.76
CA LEU A 307 35.74 -19.45 16.23
C LEU A 307 36.70 -20.51 16.79
N SER A 308 37.60 -21.05 15.96
CA SER A 308 38.53 -22.12 16.34
C SER A 308 39.44 -21.76 17.52
N ALA A 309 39.70 -20.47 17.79
CA ALA A 309 40.47 -20.06 18.96
C ALA A 309 39.69 -20.23 20.28
N ASP A 310 38.40 -20.54 20.22
CA ASP A 310 37.57 -20.87 21.40
C ASP A 310 37.63 -22.36 21.76
N ALA A 311 38.36 -23.17 21.00
CA ALA A 311 38.56 -24.59 21.32
C ALA A 311 39.08 -24.78 22.76
N GLY A 312 38.39 -25.61 23.53
CA GLY A 312 38.72 -25.90 24.93
C GLY A 312 38.40 -24.79 25.94
N LYS A 313 37.83 -23.65 25.53
CA LYS A 313 37.36 -22.61 26.45
C LYS A 313 35.95 -22.92 26.96
N ALA A 314 35.67 -22.51 28.20
CA ALA A 314 34.32 -22.53 28.76
C ALA A 314 33.37 -21.69 27.91
N PHE A 315 32.11 -22.14 27.78
CA PHE A 315 31.07 -21.50 26.96
C PHE A 315 31.38 -21.39 25.46
N ARG A 316 32.32 -22.17 24.92
CA ARG A 316 32.50 -22.26 23.46
C ARG A 316 31.23 -22.78 22.79
N LEU A 317 30.97 -22.34 21.57
CA LEU A 317 29.84 -22.83 20.77
C LEU A 317 30.09 -24.29 20.34
N THR A 318 29.10 -25.15 20.50
CA THR A 318 29.13 -26.55 20.01
C THR A 318 28.06 -26.81 18.95
N ASP A 319 26.97 -26.04 18.95
CA ASP A 319 25.93 -26.12 17.92
C ASP A 319 25.23 -24.77 17.77
N ALA A 320 24.82 -24.43 16.54
CA ALA A 320 23.97 -23.28 16.29
C ALA A 320 23.05 -23.54 15.10
N ARG A 321 21.75 -23.40 15.32
CA ARG A 321 20.71 -23.72 14.32
C ARG A 321 19.62 -22.65 14.28
N ALA A 322 19.00 -22.47 13.12
CA ALA A 322 17.88 -21.57 12.93
C ALA A 322 16.71 -22.26 12.25
N GLY A 323 15.49 -21.83 12.57
CA GLY A 323 14.25 -22.38 12.02
C GLY A 323 13.10 -21.39 12.12
N VAL A 324 11.89 -21.90 11.99
CA VAL A 324 10.65 -21.13 12.18
C VAL A 324 10.15 -21.19 13.62
N THR A 325 9.34 -20.20 13.99
CA THR A 325 8.77 -20.02 15.33
C THR A 325 7.87 -21.21 15.68
N LEU A 326 7.88 -21.59 16.95
CA LEU A 326 6.90 -22.50 17.53
C LEU A 326 5.84 -21.70 18.29
N ARG A 327 4.57 -22.07 18.12
CA ARG A 327 3.45 -21.42 18.82
C ARG A 327 2.64 -22.46 19.58
N ALA A 328 2.57 -22.29 20.90
CA ALA A 328 1.70 -23.09 21.74
C ALA A 328 0.24 -23.01 21.24
N GLY A 329 -0.41 -24.16 21.09
CA GLY A 329 -1.77 -24.26 20.58
C GLY A 329 -1.91 -24.24 19.05
N ASP A 330 -0.84 -24.00 18.29
CA ASP A 330 -0.88 -23.95 16.83
C ASP A 330 0.15 -24.92 16.20
N PRO A 331 -0.22 -26.20 16.01
CA PRO A 331 0.68 -27.19 15.44
C PRO A 331 0.85 -27.05 13.92
N THR A 332 0.11 -26.15 13.27
CA THR A 332 0.18 -25.93 11.82
C THR A 332 1.25 -24.92 11.42
N LEU A 333 1.67 -24.04 12.34
CA LEU A 333 2.60 -22.93 12.03
C LEU A 333 3.89 -23.39 11.33
N LYS A 334 4.39 -24.57 11.64
CA LYS A 334 5.57 -25.16 10.99
C LYS A 334 5.37 -25.43 9.49
N ASP A 335 4.14 -25.60 9.02
CA ASP A 335 3.84 -25.93 7.63
C ASP A 335 4.12 -24.73 6.69
N ILE A 336 4.24 -23.52 7.24
CA ILE A 336 4.62 -22.30 6.52
C ILE A 336 5.98 -22.43 5.80
N THR A 337 6.86 -23.34 6.26
CA THR A 337 8.17 -23.56 5.63
C THR A 337 8.12 -24.29 4.30
N TYR A 338 6.97 -24.88 3.95
CA TYR A 338 6.80 -25.64 2.71
C TYR A 338 6.19 -24.80 1.57
N GLY A 339 5.99 -23.50 1.80
CA GLY A 339 5.40 -22.60 0.83
C GLY A 339 6.35 -22.25 -0.32
N SER A 340 5.89 -21.37 -1.20
CA SER A 340 6.67 -20.94 -2.37
C SER A 340 7.79 -19.96 -2.07
N THR A 341 7.89 -19.50 -0.83
CA THR A 341 8.97 -18.65 -0.37
C THR A 341 9.67 -19.24 0.83
N THR A 342 10.90 -18.78 1.03
CA THR A 342 11.65 -19.10 2.23
C THR A 342 11.32 -18.13 3.35
N GLN A 343 11.48 -18.59 4.58
CA GLN A 343 11.25 -17.83 5.79
C GLN A 343 12.55 -17.23 6.32
N ILE A 344 12.41 -16.14 7.05
CA ILE A 344 13.44 -15.57 7.90
C ILE A 344 13.50 -16.40 9.17
N ALA A 345 14.70 -16.57 9.70
CA ALA A 345 14.92 -17.20 11.00
C ALA A 345 14.11 -16.49 12.10
N SER A 346 12.97 -17.07 12.45
CA SER A 346 12.11 -16.63 13.55
C SER A 346 12.32 -17.47 14.81
N ARG A 347 13.16 -18.51 14.73
CA ARG A 347 13.67 -19.32 15.83
C ARG A 347 15.19 -19.54 15.68
N ALA A 348 15.93 -19.48 16.77
CA ALA A 348 17.37 -19.79 16.80
C ALA A 348 17.75 -20.52 18.08
N ILE A 349 18.67 -21.47 17.97
CA ILE A 349 19.14 -22.34 19.05
C ILE A 349 20.67 -22.29 19.05
N PHE A 350 21.27 -21.96 20.20
CA PHE A 350 22.71 -21.93 20.42
C PHE A 350 23.04 -22.86 21.58
N THR A 351 23.96 -23.79 21.37
CA THR A 351 24.40 -24.72 22.41
C THR A 351 25.85 -24.43 22.76
N LEU A 352 26.11 -24.21 24.05
CA LEU A 352 27.41 -23.88 24.60
C LEU A 352 27.93 -25.05 25.45
N ASP A 353 29.23 -25.29 25.36
CA ASP A 353 29.96 -26.25 26.21
C ASP A 353 30.14 -25.66 27.61
N VAL A 354 29.59 -26.32 28.62
CA VAL A 354 29.74 -25.94 30.03
C VAL A 354 30.39 -27.05 30.86
N ALA A 355 31.10 -27.98 30.20
CA ALA A 355 31.88 -29.01 30.89
C ALA A 355 32.88 -28.38 31.87
N GLY A 356 32.81 -28.77 33.14
CA GLY A 356 33.69 -28.27 34.19
C GLY A 356 33.43 -26.82 34.63
N VAL A 357 32.39 -26.15 34.13
CA VAL A 357 32.02 -24.78 34.53
C VAL A 357 31.26 -24.79 35.85
N ALA A 358 31.64 -23.89 36.77
CA ALA A 358 31.01 -23.81 38.09
C ALA A 358 29.52 -23.44 37.99
N ALA A 359 28.69 -23.94 38.91
CA ALA A 359 27.25 -23.63 38.93
C ALA A 359 26.98 -22.12 38.97
N ALA A 360 27.71 -21.38 39.81
CA ALA A 360 27.58 -19.92 39.93
C ALA A 360 27.88 -19.17 38.60
N GLU A 361 28.80 -19.68 37.77
CA GLU A 361 29.10 -19.08 36.47
C GLU A 361 28.00 -19.37 35.44
N ARG A 362 27.44 -20.58 35.46
CA ARG A 362 26.27 -20.94 34.66
C ARG A 362 25.04 -20.10 35.04
N ASP A 363 24.79 -19.92 36.34
CA ASP A 363 23.69 -19.12 36.85
C ASP A 363 23.86 -17.63 36.51
N ARG A 364 25.10 -17.12 36.53
CA ARG A 364 25.43 -15.76 36.06
C ARG A 364 25.09 -15.58 34.59
N PHE A 365 25.46 -16.53 33.72
CA PHE A 365 25.11 -16.48 32.30
C PHE A 365 23.59 -16.42 32.11
N VAL A 366 22.85 -17.33 32.75
CA VAL A 366 21.38 -17.39 32.68
C VAL A 366 20.75 -16.09 33.18
N SER A 367 21.27 -15.53 34.27
CA SER A 367 20.80 -14.27 34.84
C SER A 367 21.05 -13.10 33.88
N ALA A 368 22.20 -13.05 33.21
CA ALA A 368 22.53 -12.02 32.24
C ALA A 368 21.63 -12.08 31.00
N VAL A 369 21.37 -13.28 30.46
CA VAL A 369 20.40 -13.47 29.37
C VAL A 369 19.01 -13.02 29.81
N THR A 370 18.55 -13.46 30.99
CA THR A 370 17.22 -13.12 31.52
C THR A 370 17.07 -11.62 31.71
N ALA A 371 18.06 -10.95 32.29
CA ALA A 371 18.07 -9.51 32.47
C ALA A 371 18.04 -8.75 31.14
N ALA A 372 18.86 -9.17 30.17
CA ALA A 372 18.88 -8.57 28.84
C ALA A 372 17.53 -8.72 28.11
N ALA A 373 16.95 -9.93 28.12
CA ALA A 373 15.65 -10.19 27.50
C ALA A 373 14.51 -9.44 28.19
N THR A 374 14.51 -9.38 29.53
CA THR A 374 13.52 -8.62 30.32
C THR A 374 13.60 -7.12 30.01
N SER A 375 14.83 -6.57 29.91
CA SER A 375 15.03 -5.15 29.56
C SER A 375 14.50 -4.77 28.17
N LYS A 376 14.28 -5.76 27.31
CA LYS A 376 13.70 -5.60 25.96
C LYS A 376 12.25 -6.06 25.87
N GLY A 377 11.62 -6.41 26.99
CA GLY A 377 10.22 -6.84 27.04
C GLY A 377 9.96 -8.21 26.40
N TRP A 378 10.98 -9.07 26.30
CA TRP A 378 10.81 -10.44 25.79
C TRP A 378 10.53 -11.47 26.88
N LEU A 379 10.76 -11.10 28.14
CA LEU A 379 10.43 -11.89 29.32
C LEU A 379 9.71 -11.02 30.38
N PRO A 380 8.82 -11.63 31.18
CA PRO A 380 8.32 -13.00 31.05
C PRO A 380 7.37 -13.15 29.84
N ALA A 381 7.18 -14.38 29.37
CA ALA A 381 6.14 -14.65 28.38
C ALA A 381 4.74 -14.50 28.98
N ALA A 382 3.78 -14.10 28.15
CA ALA A 382 2.39 -14.07 28.54
C ALA A 382 1.89 -15.49 28.86
N PRO A 383 0.97 -15.67 29.82
CA PRO A 383 0.41 -16.98 30.14
C PRO A 383 -0.12 -17.71 28.89
N GLY A 384 0.26 -18.97 28.71
CA GLY A 384 -0.18 -19.79 27.57
C GLY A 384 0.56 -19.53 26.25
N THR A 385 1.57 -18.66 26.22
CA THR A 385 2.37 -18.38 25.02
C THR A 385 3.74 -19.07 25.05
N THR A 386 4.30 -19.34 23.87
CA THR A 386 5.68 -19.85 23.77
C THR A 386 6.65 -18.81 24.31
N PRO A 387 7.59 -19.16 25.20
CA PRO A 387 8.57 -18.19 25.66
C PRO A 387 9.51 -17.73 24.54
N LYS A 388 9.69 -16.42 24.43
CA LYS A 388 10.57 -15.82 23.42
C LYS A 388 12.06 -16.10 23.65
N VAL A 389 12.45 -16.30 24.91
CA VAL A 389 13.82 -16.63 25.30
C VAL A 389 13.78 -17.74 26.34
N GLN A 390 14.57 -18.78 26.15
CA GLN A 390 14.70 -19.88 27.08
C GLN A 390 16.16 -20.29 27.21
N THR A 391 16.56 -20.65 28.43
CA THR A 391 17.86 -21.27 28.70
C THR A 391 17.66 -22.59 29.41
N THR A 392 18.27 -23.65 28.91
CA THR A 392 18.21 -25.00 29.49
C THR A 392 19.62 -25.52 29.72
N ILE A 393 19.85 -26.15 30.87
CA ILE A 393 21.13 -26.81 31.19
C ILE A 393 20.87 -28.31 31.31
N ALA A 394 21.55 -29.12 30.51
CA ALA A 394 21.47 -30.57 30.53
C ALA A 394 22.88 -31.18 30.44
N GLY A 395 23.36 -31.74 31.55
CA GLY A 395 24.74 -32.21 31.65
C GLY A 395 25.76 -31.09 31.40
N ASP A 396 26.63 -31.29 30.41
CA ASP A 396 27.67 -30.35 30.00
C ASP A 396 27.22 -29.40 28.88
N ALA A 397 25.92 -29.35 28.56
CA ALA A 397 25.36 -28.47 27.54
C ALA A 397 24.47 -27.38 28.15
N LEU A 398 24.69 -26.13 27.77
CA LEU A 398 23.77 -25.02 28.00
C LEU A 398 23.18 -24.58 26.66
N THR A 399 21.87 -24.64 26.51
CA THR A 399 21.16 -24.21 25.31
C THR A 399 20.45 -22.88 25.55
N LEU A 400 20.71 -21.89 24.69
CA LEU A 400 19.92 -20.67 24.54
C LEU A 400 19.01 -20.82 23.31
N GLU A 401 17.71 -20.76 23.53
CA GLU A 401 16.71 -20.76 22.49
C GLU A 401 15.99 -19.41 22.42
N VAL A 402 15.84 -18.89 21.20
CA VAL A 402 15.20 -17.62 20.88
C VAL A 402 14.06 -17.87 19.92
N ASN A 403 12.88 -17.36 20.22
CA ASN A 403 11.67 -17.45 19.42
C ASN A 403 11.02 -16.05 19.31
N THR A 404 10.70 -15.63 18.09
CA THR A 404 10.24 -14.26 17.78
C THR A 404 8.71 -14.13 17.63
N ASP A 405 7.98 -15.24 17.77
CA ASP A 405 6.52 -15.41 17.62
C ASP A 405 5.92 -15.21 16.21
N VAL A 406 6.63 -14.51 15.32
CA VAL A 406 6.14 -14.17 13.98
C VAL A 406 7.04 -14.82 12.92
N ALA A 407 6.48 -15.76 12.15
CA ALA A 407 7.12 -16.24 10.95
C ALA A 407 6.97 -15.18 9.85
N MET A 408 8.08 -14.78 9.26
CA MET A 408 8.12 -13.76 8.23
C MET A 408 8.99 -14.21 7.08
N GLU A 409 8.62 -13.82 5.89
CA GLU A 409 9.33 -14.17 4.67
C GLU A 409 10.44 -13.19 4.28
N MET A 410 11.22 -13.63 3.31
CA MET A 410 12.51 -13.06 2.95
C MET A 410 12.51 -11.70 2.24
N PRO A 411 11.51 -11.34 1.41
CA PRO A 411 11.46 -10.00 0.83
C PRO A 411 11.16 -8.88 1.86
N THR A 412 10.64 -9.22 3.04
CA THR A 412 10.12 -8.24 4.02
C THR A 412 10.63 -8.46 5.44
N PRO A 413 11.96 -8.46 5.66
CA PRO A 413 12.54 -8.73 6.97
C PRO A 413 12.13 -7.77 8.09
N GLN A 414 11.78 -6.55 7.74
CA GLN A 414 11.34 -5.51 8.67
C GLN A 414 9.96 -5.77 9.31
N TYR A 415 9.16 -6.72 8.79
CA TYR A 415 7.85 -7.04 9.36
C TYR A 415 7.91 -8.13 10.44
N GLY A 416 9.05 -8.80 10.57
CA GLY A 416 9.31 -9.80 11.61
C GLY A 416 10.41 -9.34 12.56
N LYS A 417 10.99 -10.31 13.26
CA LYS A 417 12.24 -10.14 14.02
C LYS A 417 13.15 -11.31 13.71
N ASN A 418 14.46 -11.06 13.65
CA ASN A 418 15.41 -12.10 13.30
C ASN A 418 15.98 -12.79 14.55
N ALA A 419 15.59 -14.05 14.79
CA ALA A 419 15.98 -14.79 16.00
C ALA A 419 17.50 -15.00 16.13
N VAL A 420 18.23 -15.04 15.01
CA VAL A 420 19.70 -15.12 15.04
C VAL A 420 20.31 -13.79 15.50
N VAL A 421 19.81 -12.66 15.00
CA VAL A 421 20.22 -11.33 15.48
C VAL A 421 19.97 -11.18 16.97
N TRP A 422 18.80 -11.59 17.45
CA TRP A 422 18.45 -11.55 18.87
C TRP A 422 19.30 -12.49 19.73
N GLY A 423 19.53 -13.72 19.27
CA GLY A 423 20.41 -14.66 19.97
C GLY A 423 21.85 -14.16 20.08
N MET A 424 22.40 -13.61 19.00
CA MET A 424 23.71 -12.95 19.01
C MET A 424 23.74 -11.76 19.96
N PHE A 425 22.69 -10.92 20.00
CA PHE A 425 22.60 -9.85 21.00
C PHE A 425 22.66 -10.40 22.44
N LEU A 426 21.85 -11.42 22.78
CA LEU A 426 21.82 -12.00 24.12
C LEU A 426 23.17 -12.63 24.51
N LEU A 427 23.80 -13.36 23.58
CA LEU A 427 25.15 -13.92 23.78
C LEU A 427 26.18 -12.81 24.03
N SER A 428 26.09 -11.67 23.33
CA SER A 428 27.01 -10.54 23.54
C SER A 428 26.92 -9.94 24.95
N LYS A 429 25.76 -10.09 25.62
CA LYS A 429 25.52 -9.60 26.99
C LYS A 429 25.89 -10.62 28.05
N ALA A 430 25.74 -11.91 27.76
CA ALA A 430 25.91 -12.98 28.74
C ALA A 430 27.31 -13.59 28.76
N LEU A 431 28.02 -13.59 27.64
CA LEU A 431 29.39 -14.13 27.57
C LEU A 431 30.38 -13.14 28.18
N ASP A 432 31.32 -13.65 28.97
CA ASP A 432 32.48 -12.94 29.51
C ASP A 432 33.78 -13.40 28.84
N GLY A 433 34.87 -12.65 28.99
CA GLY A 433 36.20 -13.05 28.50
C GLY A 433 36.47 -12.82 27.00
N ASP A 434 37.59 -13.40 26.54
CA ASP A 434 38.13 -13.29 25.17
C ASP A 434 37.67 -14.47 24.29
N LEU A 435 36.36 -14.62 24.14
CA LEU A 435 35.74 -15.58 23.22
C LEU A 435 35.53 -14.92 21.85
N GLN A 436 35.96 -15.59 20.77
CA GLN A 436 35.63 -15.18 19.40
C GLN A 436 34.12 -15.16 19.18
N LEU A 437 33.36 -16.08 19.81
CA LEU A 437 31.90 -16.07 19.78
C LEU A 437 31.33 -14.75 20.32
N LYS A 438 31.90 -14.18 21.39
CA LYS A 438 31.46 -12.89 21.95
C LYS A 438 31.72 -11.76 20.96
N THR A 439 32.86 -11.78 20.27
CA THR A 439 33.20 -10.83 19.20
C THR A 439 32.23 -10.94 18.03
N ALA A 440 31.94 -12.15 17.56
CA ALA A 440 30.95 -12.40 16.51
C ALA A 440 29.56 -11.87 16.91
N ALA A 441 29.12 -12.22 18.12
CA ALA A 441 27.85 -11.81 18.70
C ALA A 441 27.71 -10.29 18.79
N ALA A 442 28.75 -9.59 19.29
CA ALA A 442 28.78 -8.14 19.36
C ALA A 442 28.81 -7.48 17.97
N GLY A 443 29.53 -8.07 17.00
CA GLY A 443 29.58 -7.60 15.62
C GLY A 443 28.22 -7.65 14.91
N ILE A 444 27.51 -8.79 15.01
CA ILE A 444 26.15 -8.92 14.46
C ILE A 444 25.18 -7.96 15.15
N ALA A 445 25.23 -7.87 16.48
CA ALA A 445 24.39 -6.92 17.22
C ALA A 445 24.65 -5.47 16.81
N ASP A 446 25.91 -5.08 16.55
CA ASP A 446 26.22 -3.72 16.10
C ASP A 446 25.71 -3.42 14.68
N LEU A 447 25.69 -4.41 13.78
CA LEU A 447 25.23 -4.23 12.40
C LEU A 447 23.69 -4.28 12.27
N PHE A 448 23.02 -5.05 13.13
CA PHE A 448 21.58 -5.33 13.01
C PHE A 448 20.72 -4.86 14.19
N PHE A 449 21.31 -4.47 15.32
CA PHE A 449 20.56 -4.27 16.57
C PHE A 449 21.19 -3.21 17.50
N ARG A 450 21.23 -1.96 17.04
CA ARG A 450 21.73 -0.82 17.83
C ARG A 450 20.64 -0.24 18.74
N ASP A 451 21.05 0.19 19.93
CA ASP A 451 20.17 0.78 20.96
C ASP A 451 18.99 -0.11 21.38
N GLY A 452 19.04 -1.40 21.04
CA GLY A 452 18.00 -2.37 21.34
C GLY A 452 16.81 -2.36 20.39
N VAL A 453 16.98 -1.84 19.17
CA VAL A 453 15.96 -1.80 18.13
C VAL A 453 16.60 -2.30 16.81
N GLU A 454 15.94 -3.23 16.11
CA GLU A 454 16.36 -3.61 14.75
C GLU A 454 16.19 -2.42 13.80
N GLY A 455 15.01 -1.78 13.83
CA GLY A 455 14.72 -0.54 13.13
C GLY A 455 15.00 -0.66 11.65
N GLU A 456 15.75 0.30 11.10
CA GLU A 456 16.15 0.31 9.68
C GLU A 456 17.45 -0.46 9.41
N ALA A 457 17.90 -1.34 10.31
CA ALA A 457 19.07 -2.16 10.02
C ALA A 457 18.84 -3.13 8.86
N TYR A 458 17.57 -3.50 8.60
CA TYR A 458 17.20 -4.33 7.46
C TYR A 458 17.58 -3.74 6.10
N ILE A 459 17.81 -2.43 5.98
CA ILE A 459 18.29 -1.76 4.76
C ILE A 459 19.77 -1.36 4.84
N GLY A 460 20.49 -1.84 5.85
CA GLY A 460 21.91 -1.58 6.02
C GLY A 460 22.24 -0.18 6.56
N LYS A 461 21.32 0.45 7.30
CA LYS A 461 21.55 1.78 7.93
C LYS A 461 22.85 1.86 8.74
N TYR A 462 23.27 0.75 9.35
CA TYR A 462 24.47 0.66 10.17
C TYR A 462 25.69 0.08 9.43
N MET A 463 25.57 -0.17 8.13
CA MET A 463 26.58 -0.79 7.29
C MET A 463 27.32 0.21 6.38
N GLY A 464 27.25 1.50 6.70
CA GLY A 464 27.97 2.55 5.96
C GLY A 464 27.39 2.88 4.57
N ILE A 465 26.21 2.35 4.23
CA ILE A 465 25.52 2.71 2.99
C ILE A 465 25.14 4.20 3.06
N PRO A 466 25.45 5.01 2.03
CA PRO A 466 25.01 6.41 1.97
C PRO A 466 23.50 6.54 2.12
N ALA A 467 23.03 7.55 2.85
CA ALA A 467 21.60 7.73 3.14
C ALA A 467 20.73 7.78 1.85
N ALA A 468 21.23 8.42 0.80
CA ALA A 468 20.54 8.51 -0.50
C ALA A 468 20.43 7.17 -1.24
N LEU A 469 21.21 6.15 -0.84
CA LEU A 469 21.21 4.82 -1.44
C LEU A 469 20.47 3.77 -0.60
N LEU A 470 20.01 4.12 0.62
CA LEU A 470 19.23 3.21 1.45
C LEU A 470 17.86 2.88 0.81
N ARG A 471 17.25 3.88 0.17
CA ARG A 471 15.91 3.82 -0.43
C ARG A 471 15.85 4.66 -1.69
N ASN A 472 14.90 4.37 -2.56
CA ASN A 472 14.57 5.25 -3.67
C ASN A 472 13.91 6.56 -3.14
N PRO A 473 14.38 7.75 -3.56
CA PRO A 473 13.87 9.02 -3.05
C PRO A 473 12.43 9.33 -3.49
N SER A 474 11.94 8.76 -4.59
CA SER A 474 10.60 9.06 -5.10
C SER A 474 9.50 8.42 -4.27
N ASN A 475 9.66 7.14 -3.92
CA ASN A 475 8.61 6.35 -3.27
C ASN A 475 9.04 5.68 -1.94
N GLY A 476 10.31 5.77 -1.55
CA GLY A 476 10.83 5.15 -0.34
C GLY A 476 11.15 3.66 -0.46
N THR A 477 11.08 3.06 -1.66
CA THR A 477 11.38 1.64 -1.83
C THR A 477 12.81 1.31 -1.39
N PRO A 478 13.00 0.37 -0.44
CA PRO A 478 14.32 -0.12 -0.06
C PRO A 478 15.13 -0.59 -1.28
N ASN A 479 16.33 -0.02 -1.43
CA ASN A 479 17.22 -0.40 -2.53
C ASN A 479 17.93 -1.70 -2.23
N LEU A 480 18.29 -1.97 -0.97
CA LEU A 480 18.75 -3.27 -0.49
C LEU A 480 17.99 -3.68 0.76
N THR A 481 17.72 -4.97 0.91
CA THR A 481 17.19 -5.55 2.14
C THR A 481 18.04 -6.74 2.58
N PHE A 482 18.25 -6.91 3.88
CA PHE A 482 19.18 -7.88 4.47
C PHE A 482 18.47 -8.78 5.50
N ALA A 483 18.69 -10.09 5.44
CA ALA A 483 18.23 -11.05 6.44
C ALA A 483 19.27 -12.16 6.71
N LEU A 484 19.77 -12.25 7.95
CA LEU A 484 20.64 -13.34 8.39
C LEU A 484 19.86 -14.62 8.63
N MET A 485 20.46 -15.78 8.32
CA MET A 485 19.74 -17.06 8.26
C MET A 485 18.40 -16.95 7.54
N GLY A 486 18.38 -16.12 6.51
CA GLY A 486 17.29 -16.10 5.62
C GLY A 486 17.38 -17.30 4.66
N GLY A 487 16.24 -17.90 4.31
CA GLY A 487 16.23 -19.09 3.45
C GLY A 487 15.62 -20.32 4.12
N ILE A 488 14.99 -20.18 5.28
CA ILE A 488 14.43 -21.30 6.03
C ILE A 488 13.25 -21.91 5.27
N ASN A 489 13.37 -23.17 4.88
CA ASN A 489 12.36 -23.95 4.16
C ASN A 489 12.18 -25.37 4.74
N SER A 490 12.48 -25.53 6.03
CA SER A 490 12.33 -26.80 6.73
C SER A 490 11.78 -26.59 8.14
N GLU A 491 10.92 -27.52 8.57
CA GLU A 491 10.47 -27.62 9.97
C GLU A 491 11.63 -28.02 10.91
N THR A 492 12.70 -28.62 10.37
CA THR A 492 13.90 -28.97 11.13
C THR A 492 14.87 -27.78 11.14
N PRO A 493 15.34 -27.33 12.32
CA PRO A 493 16.31 -26.24 12.38
C PRO A 493 17.60 -26.54 11.59
N THR A 494 17.98 -25.60 10.74
CA THR A 494 19.16 -25.65 9.85
C THR A 494 20.40 -25.17 10.59
N SER A 495 21.49 -25.94 10.54
CA SER A 495 22.76 -25.56 11.17
C SER A 495 23.49 -24.46 10.39
N PHE A 496 24.13 -23.55 11.13
CA PHE A 496 25.02 -22.51 10.61
C PHE A 496 26.37 -22.45 11.33
N TYR A 497 26.71 -23.52 12.06
CA TYR A 497 27.97 -23.68 12.76
C TYR A 497 28.52 -25.10 12.59
N THR A 498 29.83 -25.22 12.41
CA THR A 498 30.53 -26.51 12.32
C THR A 498 31.54 -26.63 13.46
N ASP A 499 31.20 -27.44 14.47
CA ASP A 499 32.04 -27.62 15.68
C ASP A 499 33.45 -28.14 15.35
N ALA A 500 33.55 -29.12 14.45
CA ALA A 500 34.82 -29.74 14.08
C ALA A 500 35.87 -28.76 13.53
N THR A 501 35.43 -27.64 12.95
CA THR A 501 36.32 -26.60 12.38
C THR A 501 36.24 -25.28 13.14
N GLY A 502 35.33 -25.15 14.12
CA GLY A 502 34.99 -23.88 14.74
C GLY A 502 34.42 -22.86 13.75
N SER A 503 33.85 -23.29 12.62
CA SER A 503 33.43 -22.37 11.56
C SER A 503 31.99 -21.90 11.76
N LEU A 504 31.81 -20.61 12.04
CA LEU A 504 30.52 -19.93 11.96
C LEU A 504 30.28 -19.48 10.52
N SER A 505 29.15 -19.86 9.91
CA SER A 505 28.81 -19.54 8.53
C SER A 505 27.31 -19.26 8.39
N ILE A 506 26.96 -17.98 8.39
CA ILE A 506 25.58 -17.49 8.40
C ILE A 506 25.18 -17.02 6.99
N PRO A 507 24.28 -17.71 6.28
CA PRO A 507 23.62 -17.19 5.09
C PRO A 507 23.05 -15.78 5.32
N LEU A 508 23.36 -14.85 4.42
CA LEU A 508 22.83 -13.50 4.39
C LEU A 508 22.06 -13.30 3.09
N PHE A 509 20.75 -13.23 3.16
CA PHE A 509 19.95 -12.91 1.98
C PHE A 509 19.94 -11.41 1.73
N VAL A 510 20.16 -11.06 0.47
CA VAL A 510 20.22 -9.68 -0.01
C VAL A 510 19.35 -9.56 -1.25
N ARG A 511 18.32 -8.72 -1.19
CA ARG A 511 17.50 -8.33 -2.35
C ARG A 511 17.90 -6.93 -2.82
N SER A 512 17.71 -6.63 -4.11
CA SER A 512 17.99 -5.30 -4.65
C SER A 512 16.91 -4.72 -5.57
N MET A 513 16.70 -3.41 -5.46
CA MET A 513 15.87 -2.56 -6.31
C MET A 513 16.65 -1.43 -7.01
N HIS A 514 17.99 -1.46 -6.97
CA HIS A 514 18.79 -0.41 -7.58
C HIS A 514 18.55 -0.28 -9.09
N VAL A 515 18.47 0.99 -9.54
CA VAL A 515 18.32 1.35 -10.95
C VAL A 515 19.64 1.23 -11.71
N THR A 516 20.76 1.66 -11.09
CA THR A 516 22.07 1.71 -11.74
C THR A 516 23.09 0.74 -11.12
N ALA A 517 24.02 0.25 -11.95
CA ALA A 517 25.14 -0.57 -11.51
C ALA A 517 26.09 0.17 -10.56
N ALA A 518 26.26 1.48 -10.75
CA ALA A 518 27.15 2.31 -9.94
C ALA A 518 26.65 2.40 -8.49
N ASP A 519 25.37 2.74 -8.30
CA ASP A 519 24.75 2.85 -6.98
C ASP A 519 24.76 1.51 -6.25
N SER A 520 24.40 0.44 -6.96
CA SER A 520 24.44 -0.92 -6.40
C SER A 520 25.84 -1.31 -5.95
N THR A 521 26.88 -0.99 -6.74
CA THR A 521 28.27 -1.32 -6.41
C THR A 521 28.76 -0.54 -5.20
N GLN A 522 28.40 0.74 -5.11
CA GLN A 522 28.75 1.55 -3.94
C GLN A 522 28.11 1.00 -2.66
N ALA A 523 26.82 0.64 -2.72
CA ALA A 523 26.10 0.10 -1.57
C ALA A 523 26.65 -1.27 -1.13
N THR A 524 26.91 -2.21 -2.06
CA THR A 524 27.44 -3.54 -1.71
C THR A 524 28.88 -3.49 -1.20
N ALA A 525 29.70 -2.54 -1.69
CA ALA A 525 31.05 -2.31 -1.17
C ALA A 525 31.02 -1.84 0.30
N ALA A 526 30.12 -0.91 0.64
CA ALA A 526 29.95 -0.44 2.01
C ALA A 526 29.57 -1.59 2.97
N VAL A 527 28.60 -2.42 2.57
CA VAL A 527 28.19 -3.61 3.34
C VAL A 527 29.37 -4.55 3.56
N THR A 528 30.13 -4.85 2.51
CA THR A 528 31.31 -5.72 2.60
C THR A 528 32.33 -5.18 3.60
N ALA A 529 32.64 -3.88 3.52
CA ALA A 529 33.57 -3.23 4.44
C ALA A 529 33.06 -3.25 5.90
N ALA A 530 31.75 -3.07 6.11
CA ALA A 530 31.15 -3.10 7.45
C ALA A 530 31.27 -4.48 8.12
N PHE A 531 31.02 -5.57 7.40
CA PHE A 531 31.22 -6.93 7.92
C PHE A 531 32.70 -7.22 8.19
N GLN A 532 33.60 -6.83 7.28
CA GLN A 532 35.05 -6.99 7.46
C GLN A 532 35.57 -6.24 8.70
N ALA A 533 35.06 -5.03 8.95
CA ALA A 533 35.40 -4.25 10.14
C ALA A 533 34.97 -4.92 11.47
N LYS A 534 34.04 -5.89 11.41
CA LYS A 534 33.61 -6.71 12.55
C LYS A 534 34.30 -8.08 12.60
N GLY A 535 35.28 -8.34 11.73
CA GLY A 535 36.05 -9.58 11.69
C GLY A 535 35.37 -10.71 10.91
N PHE A 536 34.32 -10.43 10.14
CA PHE A 536 33.67 -11.41 9.26
C PHE A 536 34.26 -11.37 7.85
N THR A 537 34.30 -12.53 7.20
CA THR A 537 34.41 -12.64 5.75
C THR A 537 33.00 -12.67 5.15
N LEU A 538 32.75 -11.89 4.10
CA LEU A 538 31.48 -11.89 3.36
C LEU A 538 31.72 -12.44 1.95
N GLY A 539 30.92 -13.44 1.55
CA GLY A 539 30.88 -13.92 0.17
C GLY A 539 30.50 -12.82 -0.82
N ALA A 540 30.86 -12.99 -2.10
CA ALA A 540 30.62 -11.95 -3.10
C ALA A 540 29.12 -11.60 -3.21
N LEU A 541 28.79 -10.32 -2.99
CA LEU A 541 27.44 -9.78 -3.20
C LEU A 541 27.12 -9.56 -4.69
N GLY A 542 28.14 -9.46 -5.54
CA GLY A 542 28.01 -9.13 -6.95
C GLY A 542 27.42 -7.73 -7.19
N SER A 543 26.77 -7.57 -8.34
CA SER A 543 26.00 -6.38 -8.70
C SER A 543 24.52 -6.77 -8.79
N PRO A 544 23.80 -6.89 -7.64
CA PRO A 544 22.39 -7.20 -7.66
C PRO A 544 21.64 -6.00 -8.26
N ILE A 545 21.43 -6.00 -9.57
CA ILE A 545 20.71 -4.98 -10.34
C ILE A 545 19.69 -5.64 -11.26
N GLY A 546 18.82 -4.81 -11.87
CA GLY A 546 17.88 -5.29 -12.88
C GLY A 546 16.50 -5.59 -12.33
N ALA A 547 16.04 -4.81 -11.35
CA ALA A 547 14.65 -4.86 -10.92
C ALA A 547 13.73 -4.62 -12.12
N GLY A 548 12.78 -5.53 -12.32
CA GLY A 548 11.69 -5.37 -13.27
C GLY A 548 10.61 -4.53 -12.60
N LEU A 549 10.26 -3.39 -13.15
CA LEU A 549 9.26 -2.50 -12.58
C LEU A 549 7.92 -2.70 -13.28
N TYR A 550 6.84 -2.73 -12.51
CA TYR A 550 5.49 -2.60 -13.05
C TYR A 550 5.18 -1.13 -13.34
N VAL A 551 5.65 -0.26 -12.45
CA VAL A 551 5.53 1.20 -12.52
C VAL A 551 6.88 1.86 -12.23
N THR A 552 7.16 3.01 -12.85
CA THR A 552 8.32 3.83 -12.48
C THR A 552 8.27 4.23 -11.00
N HIS A 553 9.43 4.49 -10.40
CA HIS A 553 9.51 4.86 -8.98
C HIS A 553 8.78 6.17 -8.64
N ASP A 554 8.66 7.08 -9.60
CA ASP A 554 7.95 8.35 -9.48
C ASP A 554 6.48 8.28 -9.90
N ASN A 555 5.96 7.07 -10.15
CA ASN A 555 4.61 6.91 -10.64
C ASN A 555 3.57 7.33 -9.56
N PRO A 556 2.62 8.22 -9.89
CA PRO A 556 1.62 8.73 -8.96
C PRO A 556 0.69 7.66 -8.39
N LEU A 557 0.48 6.52 -9.08
CA LEU A 557 -0.30 5.39 -8.56
C LEU A 557 0.31 4.81 -7.28
N THR A 558 1.64 4.72 -7.21
CA THR A 558 2.33 4.26 -5.99
C THR A 558 2.09 5.23 -4.84
N ALA A 559 2.20 6.53 -5.10
CA ALA A 559 1.99 7.56 -4.08
C ALA A 559 0.53 7.61 -3.60
N LEU A 560 -0.44 7.48 -4.51
CA LEU A 560 -1.87 7.40 -4.18
C LEU A 560 -2.15 6.21 -3.27
N GLN A 561 -1.75 5.01 -3.68
CA GLN A 561 -2.05 3.80 -2.92
C GLN A 561 -1.32 3.76 -1.57
N PHE A 562 -0.06 4.21 -1.53
CA PHE A 562 0.67 4.28 -0.28
C PHE A 562 0.06 5.32 0.68
N GLY A 563 -0.31 6.49 0.16
CA GLY A 563 -1.02 7.50 0.94
C GLY A 563 -2.37 6.99 1.46
N SER A 564 -3.15 6.32 0.60
CA SER A 564 -4.44 5.71 0.99
C SER A 564 -4.27 4.68 2.09
N TYR A 565 -3.32 3.75 1.94
CA TYR A 565 -2.95 2.77 2.98
C TYR A 565 -2.61 3.43 4.32
N GLN A 566 -1.81 4.50 4.30
CA GLN A 566 -1.46 5.24 5.50
C GLN A 566 -2.67 5.92 6.12
N ALA A 567 -3.54 6.54 5.31
CA ALA A 567 -4.75 7.20 5.77
C ALA A 567 -5.73 6.22 6.43
N THR A 568 -5.95 5.05 5.82
CA THR A 568 -6.80 3.97 6.39
C THR A 568 -6.32 3.56 7.79
N ILE A 569 -5.02 3.31 7.94
CA ILE A 569 -4.45 2.87 9.22
C ILE A 569 -4.51 3.99 10.26
N ASN A 570 -4.15 5.22 9.87
CA ASN A 570 -4.13 6.38 10.77
C ASN A 570 -5.54 6.79 11.20
N ARG A 571 -6.56 6.49 10.39
CA ARG A 571 -7.97 6.74 10.74
C ARG A 571 -8.41 5.93 11.96
N ASN A 572 -7.95 4.69 12.08
CA ASN A 572 -8.25 3.81 13.22
C ASN A 572 -7.04 2.96 13.66
N PRO A 573 -6.05 3.56 14.36
CA PRO A 573 -4.83 2.87 14.76
C PRO A 573 -5.08 1.65 15.66
N GLN A 574 -6.19 1.63 16.40
CA GLN A 574 -6.53 0.51 17.28
C GLN A 574 -7.02 -0.70 16.47
N GLN A 575 -7.88 -0.49 15.47
CA GLN A 575 -8.29 -1.57 14.58
C GLN A 575 -7.12 -2.09 13.75
N PHE A 576 -6.16 -1.23 13.41
CA PHE A 576 -4.99 -1.57 12.60
C PHE A 576 -3.70 -1.60 13.43
N ALA A 577 -3.76 -2.09 14.67
CA ALA A 577 -2.65 -2.00 15.63
C ALA A 577 -1.32 -2.60 15.11
N ASP A 578 -1.38 -3.78 14.48
CA ASP A 578 -0.20 -4.48 13.96
C ASP A 578 0.50 -3.68 12.85
N PRO A 579 -0.15 -3.28 11.75
CA PRO A 579 0.50 -2.46 10.73
C PRO A 579 0.80 -1.03 11.20
N TYR A 580 0.03 -0.46 12.14
CA TYR A 580 0.31 0.86 12.72
C TYR A 580 1.64 0.87 13.51
N ALA A 581 1.91 -0.20 14.27
CA ALA A 581 3.16 -0.37 15.00
C ALA A 581 4.40 -0.47 14.08
N LEU A 582 4.19 -0.82 12.82
CA LEU A 582 5.25 -0.91 11.79
C LEU A 582 5.36 0.37 10.94
N SER A 583 4.56 1.40 11.21
CA SER A 583 4.43 2.56 10.32
C SER A 583 5.76 3.26 10.00
N ASP A 584 6.75 3.25 10.90
CA ASP A 584 8.06 3.87 10.69
C ASP A 584 8.99 3.12 9.72
N VAL A 585 8.70 1.85 9.41
CA VAL A 585 9.54 1.00 8.55
C VAL A 585 8.81 0.44 7.33
N VAL A 586 7.53 0.78 7.17
CA VAL A 586 6.68 0.35 6.06
C VAL A 586 6.72 1.39 4.93
N PHE A 587 7.17 0.96 3.76
CA PHE A 587 7.24 1.73 2.51
C PHE A 587 6.87 0.82 1.32
N PRO A 588 6.54 1.36 0.14
CA PRO A 588 6.44 0.59 -1.09
C PRO A 588 7.63 -0.36 -1.29
N GLN A 589 7.40 -1.58 -1.76
CA GLN A 589 8.42 -2.61 -1.89
C GLN A 589 8.49 -3.15 -3.33
N GLY A 590 9.48 -3.98 -3.59
CA GLY A 590 9.39 -4.95 -4.66
C GLY A 590 9.23 -6.36 -4.08
N THR A 591 9.00 -7.33 -4.94
CA THR A 591 8.79 -8.74 -4.59
C THR A 591 9.74 -9.62 -5.39
N THR A 592 9.86 -10.90 -5.06
CA THR A 592 10.56 -11.89 -5.89
C THR A 592 9.60 -12.71 -6.76
N GLY A 593 8.29 -12.69 -6.45
CA GLY A 593 7.24 -13.36 -7.23
C GLY A 593 6.80 -12.56 -8.46
N GLY A 594 6.26 -13.24 -9.47
CA GLY A 594 5.49 -12.57 -10.52
C GLY A 594 4.12 -12.16 -10.00
N THR A 595 3.43 -11.31 -10.74
CA THR A 595 1.98 -11.10 -10.61
C THR A 595 1.44 -10.52 -11.92
N LEU A 596 0.10 -10.49 -12.07
CA LEU A 596 -0.62 -9.98 -13.23
C LEU A 596 -0.26 -8.53 -13.60
N ALA A 597 0.30 -7.74 -12.68
CA ALA A 597 0.82 -6.39 -12.94
C ALA A 597 1.91 -6.32 -14.02
N SER A 598 2.62 -7.42 -14.26
CA SER A 598 3.78 -7.49 -15.17
C SER A 598 3.48 -7.11 -16.63
N ASN A 599 2.22 -7.05 -17.07
CA ASN A 599 1.87 -6.67 -18.44
C ASN A 599 1.06 -5.35 -18.56
N PHE A 600 1.00 -4.56 -17.49
CA PHE A 600 0.30 -3.26 -17.45
C PHE A 600 1.28 -2.13 -17.10
N ARG A 601 2.24 -1.89 -17.99
CA ARG A 601 3.31 -0.88 -17.83
C ARG A 601 2.76 0.46 -17.33
N ASN A 602 3.34 0.96 -16.24
CA ASN A 602 2.97 2.22 -15.57
C ASN A 602 1.51 2.34 -15.10
N LYS A 603 0.69 1.32 -15.30
CA LYS A 603 -0.76 1.34 -15.03
C LYS A 603 -1.15 0.44 -13.88
N MET A 604 -0.36 -0.58 -13.53
CA MET A 604 -0.73 -1.53 -12.47
C MET A 604 0.38 -1.77 -11.45
N THR A 605 0.00 -1.83 -10.19
CA THR A 605 0.82 -2.27 -9.04
C THR A 605 0.23 -3.55 -8.43
N ALA A 606 0.89 -4.14 -7.43
CA ALA A 606 0.17 -5.02 -6.49
C ALA A 606 -0.16 -4.26 -5.20
N PHE A 607 -1.37 -4.43 -4.69
CA PHE A 607 -1.92 -3.71 -3.54
C PHE A 607 -2.81 -4.65 -2.71
N GLY A 608 -2.25 -5.15 -1.61
CA GLY A 608 -2.73 -6.37 -0.96
C GLY A 608 -2.06 -7.60 -1.54
N ALA A 609 -2.23 -8.80 -1.00
CA ALA A 609 -3.19 -9.26 0.00
C ALA A 609 -2.69 -9.19 1.44
N VAL A 610 -1.40 -9.44 1.67
CA VAL A 610 -0.86 -9.62 3.03
C VAL A 610 -0.54 -8.25 3.64
N ILE A 611 -1.16 -7.96 4.79
CA ILE A 611 -0.90 -6.77 5.59
C ILE A 611 0.45 -6.91 6.32
N PRO A 612 1.32 -5.88 6.37
CA PRO A 612 2.55 -5.89 7.15
C PRO A 612 2.36 -6.42 8.57
N GLY A 613 3.18 -7.40 8.95
CA GLY A 613 3.13 -8.09 10.24
C GLY A 613 2.33 -9.40 10.25
N ASN A 614 1.48 -9.63 9.25
CA ASN A 614 0.75 -10.90 9.13
C ASN A 614 1.60 -12.01 8.51
N GLU A 615 1.28 -13.25 8.86
CA GLU A 615 1.91 -14.46 8.28
C GLU A 615 1.55 -14.63 6.80
N ARG A 616 2.53 -15.07 6.00
CA ARG A 616 2.34 -15.42 4.59
C ARG A 616 2.35 -16.95 4.41
N TRP A 617 1.18 -17.48 4.08
CA TRP A 617 0.79 -18.88 3.94
C TRP A 617 0.70 -19.37 2.48
N TRP A 618 1.16 -18.57 1.52
CA TRP A 618 1.03 -18.92 0.10
C TRP A 618 1.66 -20.27 -0.23
N HIS A 619 0.87 -21.09 -0.92
CA HIS A 619 1.28 -22.34 -1.55
C HIS A 619 1.65 -23.45 -0.53
N THR A 620 1.21 -23.30 0.72
CA THR A 620 1.45 -24.27 1.79
C THR A 620 0.22 -25.14 2.05
N ALA A 621 0.42 -26.31 2.67
CA ALA A 621 -0.66 -26.95 3.39
C ALA A 621 -1.17 -26.04 4.51
N ASN A 622 -2.46 -26.18 4.82
CA ASN A 622 -3.13 -25.39 5.87
C ASN A 622 -3.07 -23.87 5.61
N GLU A 623 -3.02 -23.47 4.32
CA GLU A 623 -3.13 -22.08 3.92
C GLU A 623 -4.35 -21.43 4.58
N ARG A 624 -4.14 -20.23 5.14
CA ARG A 624 -5.13 -19.57 5.98
C ARG A 624 -4.97 -18.05 6.05
N MET A 625 -6.05 -17.40 6.47
CA MET A 625 -6.11 -15.97 6.76
C MET A 625 -6.99 -15.72 8.00
N LYS A 626 -6.59 -14.79 8.88
CA LYS A 626 -7.49 -14.33 9.95
C LYS A 626 -8.66 -13.57 9.35
N ILE A 627 -9.85 -13.77 9.90
CA ILE A 627 -11.05 -13.02 9.49
C ILE A 627 -10.84 -11.51 9.64
N ASP A 628 -10.24 -11.05 10.75
CA ASP A 628 -9.97 -9.62 10.92
C ASP A 628 -8.98 -9.08 9.89
N SER A 629 -7.97 -9.87 9.50
CA SER A 629 -7.05 -9.50 8.41
C SER A 629 -7.78 -9.38 7.07
N ALA A 630 -8.73 -10.29 6.79
CA ALA A 630 -9.57 -10.22 5.58
C ALA A 630 -10.38 -8.92 5.55
N VAL A 631 -11.05 -8.58 6.66
CA VAL A 631 -11.86 -7.35 6.77
C VAL A 631 -10.99 -6.10 6.66
N GLN A 632 -9.85 -6.05 7.37
CA GLN A 632 -8.89 -4.95 7.28
C GLN A 632 -8.38 -4.75 5.85
N MET A 633 -8.04 -5.84 5.15
CA MET A 633 -7.61 -5.81 3.76
C MET A 633 -8.70 -5.24 2.86
N THR A 634 -9.96 -5.70 3.01
CA THR A 634 -11.10 -5.19 2.23
C THR A 634 -11.29 -3.68 2.42
N LYS A 635 -11.10 -3.15 3.64
CA LYS A 635 -11.14 -1.71 3.92
C LYS A 635 -10.04 -0.94 3.18
N MET A 636 -8.80 -1.41 3.28
CA MET A 636 -7.65 -0.80 2.57
C MET A 636 -7.87 -0.80 1.04
N MET A 637 -8.38 -1.91 0.50
CA MET A 637 -8.71 -2.04 -0.92
C MET A 637 -9.84 -1.09 -1.33
N ALA A 638 -10.91 -0.97 -0.55
CA ALA A 638 -12.02 -0.07 -0.85
C ALA A 638 -11.58 1.40 -0.88
N ASP A 639 -10.78 1.82 0.11
CA ASP A 639 -10.22 3.18 0.17
C ASP A 639 -9.30 3.44 -1.03
N GLY A 640 -8.34 2.53 -1.32
CA GLY A 640 -7.43 2.67 -2.46
C GLY A 640 -8.14 2.69 -3.81
N MET A 641 -9.18 1.86 -3.96
CA MET A 641 -9.99 1.78 -5.17
C MET A 641 -10.84 3.05 -5.39
N LEU A 642 -11.44 3.61 -4.33
CA LEU A 642 -12.18 4.88 -4.44
C LEU A 642 -11.25 6.06 -4.77
N GLU A 643 -10.06 6.11 -4.18
CA GLU A 643 -9.04 7.12 -4.53
C GLU A 643 -8.67 7.03 -6.02
N MET A 644 -8.47 5.82 -6.55
CA MET A 644 -8.23 5.61 -7.98
C MET A 644 -9.46 6.01 -8.83
N ALA A 645 -10.68 5.81 -8.32
CA ALA A 645 -11.92 6.12 -9.03
C ALA A 645 -12.24 7.63 -9.11
N ARG A 646 -11.50 8.50 -8.41
CA ARG A 646 -11.70 9.96 -8.39
C ARG A 646 -10.61 10.71 -9.12
N TYR A 647 -10.98 11.79 -9.79
CA TYR A 647 -10.01 12.68 -10.42
C TYR A 647 -9.25 13.45 -9.33
N SER A 648 -7.92 13.37 -9.36
CA SER A 648 -7.04 14.31 -8.65
C SER A 648 -6.82 15.61 -9.40
N GLY A 649 -7.18 15.63 -10.68
CA GLY A 649 -7.01 16.75 -11.60
C GLY A 649 -8.33 17.27 -12.15
N PRO A 650 -8.26 18.27 -13.05
CA PRO A 650 -9.44 18.94 -13.60
C PRO A 650 -10.20 18.11 -14.64
N ALA A 651 -9.59 17.04 -15.16
CA ALA A 651 -10.08 16.34 -16.34
C ALA A 651 -9.61 14.88 -16.41
N GLY A 652 -10.29 14.12 -17.27
CA GLY A 652 -9.87 12.81 -17.78
C GLY A 652 -10.26 12.66 -19.25
N ALA A 653 -9.85 11.59 -19.92
CA ALA A 653 -10.14 11.43 -21.34
C ALA A 653 -10.45 10.00 -21.77
N LYS A 654 -11.39 9.89 -22.72
CA LYS A 654 -11.66 8.66 -23.45
C LYS A 654 -10.95 8.71 -24.78
N PHE A 655 -9.93 7.88 -24.95
CA PHE A 655 -9.28 7.73 -26.24
C PHE A 655 -10.14 6.91 -27.21
N MET A 656 -10.08 7.27 -28.48
CA MET A 656 -10.94 6.73 -29.52
C MET A 656 -10.15 6.57 -30.81
N TRP A 657 -10.71 5.81 -31.75
CA TRP A 657 -10.25 5.83 -33.12
C TRP A 657 -11.14 6.75 -33.96
N ALA A 658 -10.57 7.39 -34.97
CA ALA A 658 -11.30 8.21 -35.92
C ALA A 658 -10.64 8.16 -37.30
N ASP A 659 -11.47 8.03 -38.34
CA ASP A 659 -11.03 8.01 -39.74
C ASP A 659 -10.79 9.45 -40.22
N MET A 660 -9.52 9.88 -40.19
CA MET A 660 -9.11 11.23 -40.60
C MET A 660 -8.09 11.13 -41.74
N PRO A 661 -8.42 11.60 -42.96
CA PRO A 661 -7.55 11.45 -44.12
C PRO A 661 -6.13 11.97 -43.87
N GLY A 662 -5.13 11.12 -44.09
CA GLY A 662 -3.70 11.46 -43.96
C GLY A 662 -3.14 11.38 -42.52
N LEU A 663 -3.96 11.01 -41.53
CA LEU A 663 -3.54 10.82 -40.14
C LEU A 663 -3.65 9.35 -39.73
N ASN A 664 -2.70 8.89 -38.91
CA ASN A 664 -2.63 7.51 -38.42
C ASN A 664 -3.12 7.43 -36.96
N ALA A 665 -4.26 6.78 -36.75
CA ALA A 665 -4.85 6.60 -35.41
C ALA A 665 -4.59 5.20 -34.79
N ASP A 666 -3.71 4.39 -35.37
CA ASP A 666 -3.47 2.99 -34.94
C ASP A 666 -2.79 2.89 -33.56
N ARG A 667 -2.31 4.03 -33.03
CA ARG A 667 -1.73 4.19 -31.69
C ARG A 667 -2.64 4.90 -30.69
N ALA A 668 -3.91 5.12 -31.02
CA ALA A 668 -4.85 5.78 -30.13
C ALA A 668 -5.37 4.89 -28.98
N ASP A 669 -5.04 3.58 -28.97
CA ASP A 669 -5.40 2.71 -27.86
C ASP A 669 -4.63 3.05 -26.58
N LEU A 670 -5.33 3.02 -25.44
CA LEU A 670 -4.73 3.33 -24.14
C LEU A 670 -3.56 2.41 -23.75
N ASP A 671 -3.51 1.16 -24.26
CA ASP A 671 -2.36 0.24 -24.05
C ASP A 671 -1.09 0.71 -24.78
N LEU A 672 -1.21 1.57 -25.78
CA LEU A 672 -0.10 2.16 -26.53
C LEU A 672 0.26 3.57 -26.07
N LEU A 673 -0.45 4.10 -25.08
CA LEU A 673 -0.25 5.44 -24.54
C LEU A 673 0.13 5.37 -23.05
N ASP A 674 1.14 6.13 -22.64
CA ASP A 674 1.51 6.26 -21.23
C ASP A 674 0.59 7.24 -20.48
N VAL A 675 -0.69 6.91 -20.50
CA VAL A 675 -1.74 7.61 -19.74
C VAL A 675 -1.90 6.91 -18.40
N THR A 676 -1.70 7.65 -17.33
CA THR A 676 -1.82 7.19 -15.95
C THR A 676 -2.66 8.19 -15.16
N ILE A 677 -2.98 7.86 -13.90
CA ILE A 677 -3.53 8.87 -13.01
C ILE A 677 -2.55 10.04 -12.90
N GLY A 678 -3.03 11.28 -13.06
CA GLY A 678 -2.17 12.46 -13.05
C GLY A 678 -1.55 12.84 -14.41
N THR A 679 -1.87 12.14 -15.50
CA THR A 679 -1.54 12.60 -16.87
C THR A 679 -2.17 13.96 -17.19
N PHE A 680 -3.44 14.15 -16.81
CA PHE A 680 -4.18 15.41 -16.99
C PHE A 680 -3.98 16.31 -15.77
N LYS A 681 -3.10 17.31 -15.91
CA LYS A 681 -2.67 18.21 -14.83
C LYS A 681 -3.44 19.53 -14.86
N ASP A 682 -3.74 20.09 -13.69
CA ASP A 682 -4.35 21.43 -13.59
C ASP A 682 -3.47 22.48 -14.26
N ALA A 683 -4.05 23.20 -15.22
CA ALA A 683 -3.42 24.27 -15.96
C ALA A 683 -4.11 25.62 -15.74
N SER A 684 -4.95 25.74 -14.71
CA SER A 684 -5.72 26.95 -14.42
C SER A 684 -4.83 28.17 -14.21
N ALA A 685 -3.62 27.98 -13.66
CA ALA A 685 -2.64 29.05 -13.47
C ALA A 685 -2.08 29.62 -14.79
N ALA A 686 -2.10 28.84 -15.88
CA ALA A 686 -1.67 29.31 -17.20
C ALA A 686 -2.73 30.19 -17.89
N VAL A 687 -3.98 30.17 -17.42
CA VAL A 687 -5.09 30.94 -17.97
C VAL A 687 -5.33 32.20 -17.12
N ASP A 688 -4.58 33.26 -17.43
CA ASP A 688 -4.69 34.54 -16.70
C ASP A 688 -6.08 35.19 -16.84
N LYS A 689 -6.56 35.87 -15.77
CA LYS A 689 -7.85 36.58 -15.75
C LYS A 689 -8.03 37.61 -16.87
N SER A 690 -6.94 38.28 -17.27
CA SER A 690 -6.93 39.23 -18.40
C SER A 690 -7.32 38.56 -19.72
N ARG A 691 -7.12 37.24 -19.85
CA ARG A 691 -7.47 36.44 -21.04
C ARG A 691 -8.92 35.97 -21.02
N LEU A 692 -9.56 35.94 -19.86
CA LEU A 692 -10.94 35.48 -19.69
C LEU A 692 -11.97 36.58 -19.99
N GLY A 693 -11.59 37.86 -19.87
CA GLY A 693 -12.52 38.98 -20.02
C GLY A 693 -13.70 38.85 -19.04
N SER A 694 -14.92 38.75 -19.57
CA SER A 694 -16.15 38.56 -18.80
C SER A 694 -16.55 37.08 -18.61
N GLN A 695 -15.68 36.14 -18.95
CA GLN A 695 -15.94 34.71 -18.77
C GLN A 695 -15.38 34.21 -17.43
N ALA A 696 -16.01 33.19 -16.84
CA ALA A 696 -15.46 32.44 -15.73
C ALA A 696 -14.75 31.18 -16.24
N LEU A 697 -13.55 30.89 -15.71
CA LEU A 697 -12.85 29.63 -15.95
C LEU A 697 -13.52 28.53 -15.13
N LEU A 698 -13.94 27.46 -15.80
CA LEU A 698 -14.56 26.30 -15.15
C LEU A 698 -13.55 25.16 -14.92
N GLY A 699 -12.56 25.03 -15.80
CA GLY A 699 -11.48 24.08 -15.66
C GLY A 699 -10.46 24.24 -16.78
N ALA A 700 -9.20 23.94 -16.51
CA ALA A 700 -8.11 23.97 -17.48
C ALA A 700 -7.16 22.82 -17.23
N THR A 701 -6.74 22.12 -18.27
CA THR A 701 -5.82 20.99 -18.18
C THR A 701 -4.68 21.11 -19.19
N ALA A 702 -3.52 20.60 -18.80
CA ALA A 702 -2.41 20.31 -19.69
C ALA A 702 -2.03 18.83 -19.57
N PHE A 703 -1.45 18.27 -20.62
CA PHE A 703 -0.99 16.88 -20.65
C PHE A 703 0.17 16.69 -21.63
N ASN A 704 0.99 15.68 -21.36
CA ASN A 704 1.96 15.12 -22.28
C ASN A 704 1.84 13.59 -22.22
N ILE A 705 1.74 12.94 -23.37
CA ILE A 705 1.42 11.51 -23.47
C ILE A 705 2.41 10.82 -24.39
N PRO A 706 3.45 10.19 -23.85
CA PRO A 706 4.37 9.38 -24.63
C PRO A 706 3.71 8.15 -25.25
N MET A 707 4.18 7.76 -26.44
CA MET A 707 3.77 6.51 -27.10
C MET A 707 4.69 5.34 -26.71
N TRP A 708 4.10 4.23 -26.26
CA TRP A 708 4.85 2.99 -26.00
C TRP A 708 5.40 2.38 -27.29
N ASN A 709 6.57 1.74 -27.23
CA ASN A 709 7.18 1.12 -28.42
C ASN A 709 6.37 -0.06 -29.01
N GLY A 710 5.63 -0.81 -28.19
CA GLY A 710 4.81 -1.95 -28.65
C GLY A 710 3.83 -2.45 -27.59
N ARG A 711 2.98 -3.41 -27.96
CA ARG A 711 1.93 -3.99 -27.10
C ARG A 711 2.37 -5.26 -26.38
N GLY A 712 1.63 -5.62 -25.32
CA GLY A 712 1.71 -6.94 -24.67
C GLY A 712 3.00 -7.22 -23.89
N ASN A 713 3.82 -6.19 -23.71
CA ASN A 713 5.12 -6.29 -23.09
C ASN A 713 5.08 -6.71 -21.61
N SER A 714 6.19 -7.29 -21.13
CA SER A 714 6.43 -7.65 -19.71
C SER A 714 6.95 -6.47 -18.87
N ALA A 715 7.24 -6.73 -17.59
CA ALA A 715 7.77 -5.77 -16.63
C ALA A 715 9.14 -5.25 -17.11
N PRO A 716 9.24 -3.98 -17.57
CA PRO A 716 10.50 -3.44 -18.06
C PRO A 716 11.50 -3.29 -16.92
N THR A 717 12.80 -3.38 -17.22
CA THR A 717 13.81 -3.08 -16.21
C THR A 717 13.75 -1.60 -15.84
N ALA A 718 14.13 -1.25 -14.61
CA ALA A 718 14.23 0.15 -14.20
C ALA A 718 15.14 0.98 -15.14
N ALA A 719 16.20 0.37 -15.68
CA ALA A 719 17.08 0.99 -16.67
C ALA A 719 16.38 1.26 -18.02
N ALA A 720 15.47 0.38 -18.46
CA ALA A 720 14.71 0.59 -19.70
C ALA A 720 13.75 1.79 -19.60
N PHE A 721 13.13 2.00 -18.43
CA PHE A 721 12.34 3.21 -18.18
C PHE A 721 13.19 4.48 -18.30
N ALA A 722 14.39 4.49 -17.71
CA ALA A 722 15.30 5.64 -17.76
C ALA A 722 15.80 5.97 -19.18
N LEU A 723 15.82 5.00 -20.10
CA LEU A 723 16.24 5.22 -21.49
C LEU A 723 15.17 5.92 -22.34
N GLY A 724 13.89 5.89 -21.95
CA GLY A 724 12.81 6.54 -22.69
C GLY A 724 12.73 6.13 -24.17
N HIS A 725 12.97 7.05 -25.10
CA HIS A 725 12.99 6.83 -26.55
C HIS A 725 14.34 6.31 -27.09
N ALA A 726 15.40 6.27 -26.28
CA ALA A 726 16.70 5.76 -26.71
C ALA A 726 16.64 4.24 -26.97
N THR A 727 17.62 3.71 -27.71
CA THR A 727 17.72 2.26 -28.01
C THR A 727 17.65 1.42 -26.73
N GLY A 728 16.72 0.47 -26.68
CA GLY A 728 16.47 -0.37 -25.51
C GLY A 728 15.51 0.23 -24.47
N GLY A 729 15.04 1.46 -24.71
CA GLY A 729 14.01 2.11 -23.92
C GLY A 729 12.59 1.62 -24.22
N VAL A 730 11.63 2.15 -23.46
CA VAL A 730 10.23 1.69 -23.44
C VAL A 730 9.33 2.44 -24.41
N TYR A 731 9.70 3.65 -24.86
CA TYR A 731 8.90 4.47 -25.77
C TYR A 731 9.31 4.29 -27.24
N LEU A 732 8.40 4.67 -28.15
CA LEU A 732 8.58 4.54 -29.61
C LEU A 732 9.87 5.25 -30.07
N PRO A 733 10.85 4.54 -30.68
CA PRO A 733 12.09 5.16 -31.12
C PRO A 733 11.86 6.27 -32.16
N LEU A 734 12.55 7.40 -32.00
CA LEU A 734 12.39 8.55 -32.90
C LEU A 734 12.98 8.31 -34.31
N ASN A 735 13.73 7.22 -34.48
CA ASN A 735 14.28 6.76 -35.75
C ASN A 735 13.48 5.60 -36.37
N ASP A 736 12.32 5.25 -35.81
CA ASP A 736 11.45 4.22 -36.38
C ASP A 736 10.96 4.65 -37.79
N PRO A 737 11.16 3.83 -38.84
CA PRO A 737 10.81 4.21 -40.21
C PRO A 737 9.32 4.50 -40.41
N GLU A 738 8.44 3.77 -39.73
CA GLU A 738 7.01 3.97 -39.85
C GLU A 738 6.61 5.31 -39.22
N TYR A 739 7.12 5.58 -38.02
CA TYR A 739 6.95 6.85 -37.31
C TYR A 739 7.42 8.04 -38.15
N LEU A 740 8.59 7.94 -38.79
CA LEU A 740 9.10 9.01 -39.65
C LEU A 740 8.19 9.25 -40.86
N SER A 741 7.62 8.19 -41.42
CA SER A 741 6.77 8.24 -42.62
C SER A 741 5.30 8.60 -42.36
N SER A 742 4.82 8.49 -41.12
CA SER A 742 3.43 8.74 -40.72
C SER A 742 3.27 10.03 -39.90
N MET A 743 2.06 10.57 -39.86
CA MET A 743 1.64 11.57 -38.86
C MET A 743 0.61 10.90 -37.96
N TYR A 744 0.96 10.66 -36.70
CA TYR A 744 0.06 10.00 -35.76
C TYR A 744 -0.94 11.01 -35.17
N VAL A 745 -2.10 10.49 -34.78
CA VAL A 745 -3.14 11.28 -34.12
C VAL A 745 -3.71 10.50 -32.94
N ALA A 746 -4.00 11.21 -31.85
CA ALA A 746 -4.73 10.71 -30.69
C ALA A 746 -6.11 11.39 -30.60
N PRO A 747 -7.15 10.81 -31.25
CA PRO A 747 -8.53 11.24 -31.05
C PRO A 747 -8.99 10.92 -29.62
N MET A 748 -9.58 11.90 -28.95
CA MET A 748 -10.05 11.74 -27.58
C MET A 748 -11.29 12.59 -27.29
N ARG A 749 -12.12 12.13 -26.37
CA ARG A 749 -13.12 12.95 -25.69
C ARG A 749 -12.52 13.37 -24.35
N LEU A 750 -12.05 14.61 -24.28
CA LEU A 750 -11.51 15.20 -23.06
C LEU A 750 -12.67 15.75 -22.23
N GLU A 751 -12.77 15.34 -20.98
CA GLU A 751 -13.88 15.65 -20.08
C GLU A 751 -13.39 16.41 -18.85
N PHE A 752 -13.96 17.59 -18.61
CA PHE A 752 -13.70 18.44 -17.46
C PHE A 752 -14.74 18.20 -16.38
N LYS A 753 -14.29 17.99 -15.14
CA LYS A 753 -15.15 17.96 -13.97
C LYS A 753 -15.38 19.40 -13.48
N VAL A 754 -16.64 19.81 -13.39
CA VAL A 754 -17.06 21.10 -12.83
C VAL A 754 -17.88 20.82 -11.58
N GLU A 755 -17.29 21.12 -10.43
CA GLU A 755 -17.95 20.94 -9.14
C GLU A 755 -18.74 22.17 -8.75
N ARG A 756 -19.92 21.95 -8.16
CA ARG A 756 -20.74 23.01 -7.60
C ARG A 756 -19.97 23.77 -6.52
N PRO A 757 -19.80 25.09 -6.64
CA PRO A 757 -19.24 25.88 -5.55
C PRO A 757 -20.19 25.87 -4.35
N GLU A 758 -19.68 25.67 -3.13
CA GLU A 758 -20.49 25.59 -1.90
C GLU A 758 -21.44 26.79 -1.67
N TYR A 759 -21.05 27.98 -2.15
CA TYR A 759 -21.87 29.19 -2.02
C TYR A 759 -23.04 29.25 -3.02
N LEU A 760 -23.07 28.37 -4.02
CA LEU A 760 -24.07 28.39 -5.09
C LEU A 760 -25.30 27.59 -4.67
N ARG A 761 -26.43 28.31 -4.54
CA ARG A 761 -27.73 27.73 -4.16
C ARG A 761 -28.18 26.67 -5.15
N ASP A 762 -28.93 25.66 -4.68
CA ASP A 762 -29.46 24.57 -5.51
C ASP A 762 -30.20 25.07 -6.76
N ALA A 763 -31.03 26.12 -6.62
CA ALA A 763 -31.78 26.69 -7.74
C ALA A 763 -30.88 27.35 -8.79
N ASP A 764 -29.74 27.91 -8.38
CA ASP A 764 -28.79 28.52 -9.31
C ASP A 764 -27.88 27.45 -9.93
N TRP A 765 -27.48 26.43 -9.17
CA TRP A 765 -26.80 25.27 -9.73
C TRP A 765 -27.66 24.53 -10.75
N ALA A 766 -28.95 24.30 -10.46
CA ALA A 766 -29.88 23.70 -11.40
C ALA A 766 -30.00 24.51 -12.71
N LYS A 767 -30.02 25.85 -12.63
CA LYS A 767 -29.98 26.73 -13.82
C LYS A 767 -28.64 26.63 -14.57
N PHE A 768 -27.54 26.49 -13.86
CA PHE A 768 -26.22 26.30 -14.46
C PHE A 768 -26.12 24.99 -15.23
N VAL A 769 -26.54 23.90 -14.60
CA VAL A 769 -26.57 22.55 -15.15
C VAL A 769 -27.54 22.44 -16.33
N ALA A 770 -28.67 23.15 -16.27
CA ALA A 770 -29.66 23.18 -17.36
C ALA A 770 -29.18 23.90 -18.64
N ARG A 771 -28.00 24.53 -18.62
CA ARG A 771 -27.39 25.10 -19.83
C ARG A 771 -27.10 24.01 -20.85
N SER A 772 -27.26 24.35 -22.12
CA SER A 772 -26.77 23.48 -23.19
C SER A 772 -25.25 23.44 -23.13
N TYR A 773 -24.64 22.31 -23.46
CA TYR A 773 -23.19 22.22 -23.60
C TYR A 773 -22.65 23.27 -24.62
N GLY A 774 -23.49 23.77 -25.53
CA GLY A 774 -23.16 24.84 -26.48
C GLY A 774 -23.05 26.24 -25.86
N ASP A 775 -23.51 26.43 -24.61
CA ASP A 775 -23.37 27.68 -23.85
C ASP A 775 -21.99 27.81 -23.19
N PHE A 776 -21.18 26.74 -23.22
CA PHE A 776 -19.81 26.71 -22.74
C PHE A 776 -18.83 26.91 -23.88
N LYS A 777 -17.74 27.62 -23.61
CA LYS A 777 -16.69 27.89 -24.59
C LYS A 777 -15.44 27.11 -24.23
N PHE A 778 -15.06 26.19 -25.12
CA PHE A 778 -13.81 25.48 -25.05
C PHE A 778 -12.74 26.21 -25.87
N ASN A 779 -11.53 26.24 -25.34
CA ASN A 779 -10.41 26.98 -25.93
C ASN A 779 -9.12 26.18 -25.75
N VAL A 780 -8.17 26.43 -26.65
CA VAL A 780 -6.79 25.98 -26.52
C VAL A 780 -5.89 27.20 -26.38
N LEU A 781 -4.97 27.15 -25.44
CA LEU A 781 -3.91 28.13 -25.27
C LEU A 781 -2.66 27.66 -26.02
N VAL A 782 -2.16 28.49 -26.93
CA VAL A 782 -0.98 28.23 -27.76
C VAL A 782 -0.01 29.40 -27.59
N GLY A 783 1.05 29.20 -26.80
CA GLY A 783 1.88 30.31 -26.31
C GLY A 783 1.01 31.35 -25.58
N ASP A 784 0.99 32.58 -26.09
CA ASP A 784 0.16 33.66 -25.55
C ASP A 784 -1.21 33.83 -26.24
N THR A 785 -1.49 33.01 -27.25
CA THR A 785 -2.70 33.13 -28.07
C THR A 785 -3.80 32.21 -27.59
N VAL A 786 -5.00 32.77 -27.39
CA VAL A 786 -6.22 31.99 -27.12
C VAL A 786 -6.89 31.64 -28.44
N VAL A 787 -7.12 30.33 -28.66
CA VAL A 787 -7.76 29.81 -29.86
C VAL A 787 -9.10 29.16 -29.47
N PRO A 788 -10.24 29.78 -29.79
CA PRO A 788 -11.56 29.21 -29.53
C PRO A 788 -11.84 27.97 -30.39
N LEU A 789 -12.41 26.94 -29.78
CA LEU A 789 -12.85 25.74 -30.48
C LEU A 789 -14.26 25.96 -31.03
N ALA A 790 -14.35 26.49 -32.26
CA ALA A 790 -15.62 26.88 -32.87
C ALA A 790 -16.18 25.80 -33.80
N VAL A 791 -17.46 25.43 -33.59
CA VAL A 791 -18.18 24.50 -34.46
C VAL A 791 -18.37 25.13 -35.85
N PRO A 792 -18.08 24.42 -36.95
CA PRO A 792 -18.32 24.93 -38.30
C PRO A 792 -19.78 25.31 -38.55
N ALA A 793 -20.00 26.35 -39.35
CA ALA A 793 -21.33 26.74 -39.78
C ALA A 793 -22.07 25.55 -40.45
N GLY A 794 -23.31 25.31 -40.03
CA GLY A 794 -24.14 24.20 -40.53
C GLY A 794 -23.90 22.85 -39.87
N GLN A 795 -22.95 22.73 -38.94
CA GLN A 795 -22.75 21.52 -38.14
C GLN A 795 -23.34 21.68 -36.73
N SER A 796 -23.80 20.57 -36.15
CA SER A 796 -24.40 20.56 -34.82
C SER A 796 -23.36 20.39 -33.72
N ALA A 797 -23.53 21.14 -32.63
CA ALA A 797 -22.54 21.20 -31.55
C ALA A 797 -22.46 19.89 -30.74
N ASP A 798 -23.52 19.05 -30.71
CA ASP A 798 -23.53 17.72 -30.05
C ASP A 798 -22.53 16.74 -30.69
N LYS A 799 -22.08 17.03 -31.91
CA LYS A 799 -21.04 16.24 -32.57
C LYS A 799 -19.66 16.51 -31.99
N TYR A 800 -19.43 17.68 -31.40
CA TYR A 800 -18.12 18.17 -30.94
C TYR A 800 -18.01 18.21 -29.42
N PHE A 801 -19.12 18.49 -28.75
CA PHE A 801 -19.20 18.69 -27.31
C PHE A 801 -20.29 17.80 -26.70
N SER A 802 -20.14 17.50 -25.42
CA SER A 802 -21.20 16.83 -24.65
C SER A 802 -21.14 17.27 -23.19
N SER A 803 -22.24 17.06 -22.46
CA SER A 803 -22.31 17.31 -21.03
C SER A 803 -23.11 16.22 -20.33
N ARG A 804 -22.72 15.86 -19.11
CA ARG A 804 -23.47 14.93 -18.25
C ARG A 804 -23.35 15.36 -16.79
N VAL A 805 -24.35 15.05 -15.99
CA VAL A 805 -24.29 15.19 -14.52
C VAL A 805 -23.99 13.81 -13.95
N SER A 806 -23.16 13.72 -12.90
CA SER A 806 -22.94 12.43 -12.25
C SER A 806 -24.26 11.86 -11.74
N ALA A 807 -24.53 10.59 -12.02
CA ALA A 807 -25.67 9.88 -11.45
C ALA A 807 -25.58 9.76 -9.91
N THR A 808 -24.37 9.72 -9.36
CA THR A 808 -24.11 9.58 -7.91
C THR A 808 -23.70 10.90 -7.23
N ASN A 809 -23.53 11.98 -8.02
CA ASN A 809 -23.18 13.30 -7.49
C ASN A 809 -23.87 14.42 -8.31
N PRO A 810 -25.06 14.89 -7.89
CA PRO A 810 -25.75 15.96 -8.60
C PRO A 810 -24.97 17.29 -8.59
N ASP A 811 -23.94 17.42 -7.74
CA ASP A 811 -23.05 18.57 -7.66
C ASP A 811 -21.83 18.48 -8.58
N ALA A 812 -21.72 17.44 -9.40
CA ALA A 812 -20.68 17.29 -10.41
C ALA A 812 -21.28 17.32 -11.83
N LEU A 813 -20.93 18.38 -12.58
CA LEU A 813 -21.20 18.51 -14.01
C LEU A 813 -19.94 18.19 -14.79
N TYR A 814 -20.02 17.29 -15.76
CA TYR A 814 -18.93 16.98 -16.67
C TYR A 814 -19.17 17.61 -18.03
N LEU A 815 -18.17 18.33 -18.53
CA LEU A 815 -18.20 19.03 -19.81
C LEU A 815 -17.10 18.47 -20.72
N SER A 816 -17.49 17.95 -21.88
CA SER A 816 -16.62 17.21 -22.77
C SER A 816 -16.41 17.93 -24.10
N VAL A 817 -15.19 17.84 -24.64
CA VAL A 817 -14.82 18.24 -26.00
C VAL A 817 -14.07 17.12 -26.72
N ASN A 818 -14.39 16.90 -27.99
CA ASN A 818 -13.67 15.98 -28.85
C ASN A 818 -12.46 16.67 -29.50
N LEU A 819 -11.26 16.19 -29.18
CA LEU A 819 -9.98 16.67 -29.70
C LEU A 819 -9.28 15.57 -30.49
N ALA A 820 -8.38 15.97 -31.40
CA ALA A 820 -7.48 15.06 -32.09
C ALA A 820 -6.09 15.70 -32.17
N ILE A 821 -5.22 15.31 -31.23
CA ILE A 821 -3.85 15.84 -31.12
C ILE A 821 -2.94 15.06 -32.06
N THR A 822 -2.22 15.75 -32.94
CA THR A 822 -1.22 15.13 -33.83
C THR A 822 0.19 15.38 -33.32
N ASP A 823 1.11 14.43 -33.53
CA ASP A 823 2.55 14.52 -33.22
C ASP A 823 3.34 15.39 -34.24
N GLY A 824 2.72 16.48 -34.68
CA GLY A 824 3.11 17.28 -35.83
C GLY A 824 3.08 18.78 -35.54
N PRO A 825 3.52 19.62 -36.50
CA PRO A 825 3.55 21.06 -36.31
C PRO A 825 2.15 21.63 -36.02
N TYR A 826 2.10 22.66 -35.18
CA TYR A 826 0.87 23.41 -34.95
C TYR A 826 0.59 24.35 -36.14
N ASP A 827 -0.37 23.98 -36.98
CA ASP A 827 -0.82 24.76 -38.15
C ASP A 827 -2.25 25.35 -37.96
N GLY A 828 -2.64 25.59 -36.70
CA GLY A 828 -3.99 26.01 -36.32
C GLY A 828 -4.93 24.85 -36.00
N VAL A 829 -6.13 25.18 -35.51
CA VAL A 829 -7.18 24.22 -35.18
C VAL A 829 -8.08 23.99 -36.40
N LYS A 830 -8.25 22.73 -36.80
CA LYS A 830 -9.10 22.34 -37.95
C LYS A 830 -10.25 21.44 -37.46
N PRO A 831 -11.51 21.89 -37.54
CA PRO A 831 -12.65 21.04 -37.22
C PRO A 831 -12.89 20.01 -38.33
N VAL A 832 -12.99 18.73 -37.96
CA VAL A 832 -13.20 17.60 -38.88
C VAL A 832 -14.34 16.73 -38.38
N LEU A 833 -15.25 16.38 -39.30
CA LEU A 833 -16.28 15.38 -39.04
C LEU A 833 -15.78 14.01 -39.52
N ALA A 834 -15.64 13.06 -38.60
CA ALA A 834 -15.05 11.75 -38.88
C ALA A 834 -15.93 10.61 -38.38
N ASP A 835 -15.85 9.47 -39.07
CA ASP A 835 -16.32 8.19 -38.54
C ASP A 835 -15.41 7.81 -37.37
N SER A 836 -15.98 7.67 -36.18
CA SER A 836 -15.24 7.35 -34.96
C SER A 836 -15.82 6.14 -34.24
N LYS A 837 -14.97 5.45 -33.49
CA LYS A 837 -15.32 4.32 -32.63
C LYS A 837 -14.69 4.52 -31.25
N THR A 838 -15.42 4.13 -30.22
CA THR A 838 -14.98 4.24 -28.82
C THR A 838 -14.01 3.15 -28.39
N ASP A 839 -13.88 2.09 -29.17
CA ASP A 839 -12.95 1.00 -28.96
C ASP A 839 -12.43 0.47 -30.30
N LEU A 840 -11.13 0.16 -30.33
CA LEU A 840 -10.50 -0.51 -31.47
C LEU A 840 -10.71 -2.01 -31.36
N TYR A 841 -11.79 -2.46 -31.98
CA TYR A 841 -12.12 -3.86 -32.14
C TYR A 841 -11.85 -4.33 -33.57
N THR A 842 -10.96 -5.31 -33.70
CA THR A 842 -10.59 -5.93 -34.98
C THR A 842 -10.51 -7.44 -34.82
N VAL A 843 -11.46 -8.16 -35.42
CA VAL A 843 -11.32 -9.60 -35.68
C VAL A 843 -10.82 -9.81 -37.10
N ASN A 844 -10.02 -10.86 -37.27
CA ASN A 844 -9.44 -11.25 -38.54
C ASN A 844 -10.55 -11.42 -39.59
N PRO A 845 -10.51 -10.70 -40.72
CA PRO A 845 -11.53 -10.81 -41.77
C PRO A 845 -11.69 -12.23 -42.33
N ALA A 846 -10.61 -13.02 -42.38
CA ALA A 846 -10.67 -14.41 -42.82
C ALA A 846 -11.44 -15.31 -41.82
N TYR A 847 -11.35 -15.00 -40.52
CA TYR A 847 -12.16 -15.66 -39.51
C TYR A 847 -13.65 -15.31 -39.68
N LEU A 848 -13.97 -14.02 -39.83
CA LEU A 848 -15.36 -13.54 -40.02
C LEU A 848 -15.99 -14.04 -41.33
N ALA A 849 -15.20 -14.37 -42.34
CA ALA A 849 -15.71 -14.96 -43.58
C ALA A 849 -16.37 -16.33 -43.37
N ALA A 850 -16.01 -17.04 -42.29
CA ALA A 850 -16.52 -18.39 -41.99
C ALA A 850 -17.22 -18.51 -40.63
N ASN A 851 -17.24 -17.45 -39.81
CA ASN A 851 -17.75 -17.47 -38.44
C ASN A 851 -18.52 -16.18 -38.11
N PRO A 852 -19.52 -16.23 -37.21
CA PRO A 852 -20.16 -15.03 -36.70
C PRO A 852 -19.16 -14.17 -35.92
N ASP A 853 -19.40 -12.85 -35.93
CA ASP A 853 -18.67 -11.93 -35.07
C ASP A 853 -18.96 -12.28 -33.59
N PRO A 854 -17.93 -12.62 -32.78
CA PRO A 854 -18.14 -12.92 -31.36
C PRO A 854 -18.46 -11.68 -30.52
N PHE A 855 -18.26 -10.47 -31.05
CA PHE A 855 -18.51 -9.20 -30.37
C PHE A 855 -19.30 -8.21 -31.26
N PRO A 856 -20.51 -8.58 -31.73
CA PRO A 856 -21.22 -7.85 -32.80
C PRO A 856 -21.65 -6.42 -32.42
N GLY A 857 -21.64 -6.07 -31.13
CA GLY A 857 -21.95 -4.73 -30.63
C GLY A 857 -20.72 -3.83 -30.39
N ARG A 858 -19.50 -4.33 -30.56
CA ARG A 858 -18.26 -3.57 -30.31
C ARG A 858 -17.77 -2.85 -31.56
N GLY A 859 -17.07 -1.73 -31.38
CA GLY A 859 -16.56 -0.94 -32.50
C GLY A 859 -17.65 -0.29 -33.35
N ALA A 860 -18.80 0.03 -32.73
CA ALA A 860 -19.89 0.73 -33.39
C ALA A 860 -19.42 2.10 -33.89
N LYS A 861 -19.59 2.36 -35.19
CA LYS A 861 -19.24 3.63 -35.81
C LYS A 861 -20.25 4.70 -35.42
N GLN A 862 -19.74 5.85 -35.02
CA GLN A 862 -20.50 7.07 -34.78
C GLN A 862 -19.80 8.24 -35.45
N GLN A 863 -20.57 9.08 -36.13
CA GLN A 863 -20.04 10.29 -36.71
C GLN A 863 -19.83 11.34 -35.61
N ARG A 864 -18.57 11.75 -35.39
CA ARG A 864 -18.17 12.74 -34.37
C ARG A 864 -17.36 13.86 -35.01
N GLY A 865 -17.57 15.07 -34.51
CA GLY A 865 -16.76 16.23 -34.84
C GLY A 865 -15.56 16.30 -33.90
N PHE A 866 -14.37 16.56 -34.44
CA PHE A 866 -13.12 16.71 -33.70
C PHE A 866 -12.45 18.03 -34.04
N PHE A 867 -11.80 18.63 -33.04
CA PHE A 867 -10.85 19.71 -33.26
C PHE A 867 -9.45 19.14 -33.41
N VAL A 868 -8.93 19.13 -34.64
CA VAL A 868 -7.60 18.59 -34.99
C VAL A 868 -6.55 19.69 -34.84
N LEU A 869 -5.46 19.40 -34.15
CA LEU A 869 -4.33 20.31 -33.96
C LEU A 869 -3.03 19.55 -33.69
N GLY A 870 -1.92 20.06 -34.21
CA GLY A 870 -0.59 19.55 -33.88
C GLY A 870 -0.09 20.07 -32.54
N ASP A 871 0.70 19.26 -31.84
CA ASP A 871 1.33 19.66 -30.58
C ASP A 871 2.60 20.50 -30.76
N GLY A 872 3.11 20.60 -31.99
CA GLY A 872 4.26 21.42 -32.36
C GLY A 872 5.57 20.64 -32.50
N THR A 873 5.64 19.37 -32.09
CA THR A 873 6.88 18.60 -32.05
C THR A 873 6.69 17.16 -32.52
N LYS A 874 7.53 16.73 -33.47
CA LYS A 874 7.62 15.32 -33.86
C LYS A 874 8.54 14.55 -32.91
N ASN A 875 8.07 14.29 -31.69
CA ASN A 875 8.82 13.60 -30.62
C ASN A 875 8.17 12.28 -30.13
N ALA A 876 7.21 11.74 -30.87
CA ALA A 876 6.46 10.53 -30.52
C ALA A 876 5.70 10.63 -29.18
N GLU A 877 5.25 11.83 -28.86
CA GLU A 877 4.37 12.14 -27.73
C GLU A 877 3.15 12.92 -28.26
N PHE A 878 2.08 12.99 -27.47
CA PHE A 878 0.96 13.89 -27.73
C PHE A 878 0.84 14.90 -26.60
N SER A 879 1.18 16.15 -26.90
CA SER A 879 1.13 17.24 -25.93
C SER A 879 -0.01 18.23 -26.19
N SER A 880 -0.61 18.75 -25.13
CA SER A 880 -1.42 19.98 -25.25
C SER A 880 -0.46 21.16 -25.53
N PRO A 881 -0.73 22.06 -26.50
CA PRO A 881 0.17 23.19 -26.81
C PRO A 881 0.41 24.20 -25.67
N GLY A 882 -0.36 24.12 -24.59
CA GLY A 882 -0.25 24.95 -23.40
C GLY A 882 -1.31 24.57 -22.37
N ALA A 883 -2.58 24.83 -22.69
CA ALA A 883 -3.71 24.37 -21.89
C ALA A 883 -4.95 24.19 -22.78
N VAL A 884 -5.75 23.15 -22.51
CA VAL A 884 -7.14 23.07 -22.99
C VAL A 884 -8.03 23.48 -21.83
N TYR A 885 -8.98 24.39 -22.06
CA TYR A 885 -9.80 24.90 -20.97
C TYR A 885 -11.22 25.24 -21.41
N VAL A 886 -12.13 25.19 -20.44
CA VAL A 886 -13.55 25.47 -20.62
C VAL A 886 -13.96 26.67 -19.77
N THR A 887 -14.78 27.54 -20.37
CA THR A 887 -15.28 28.76 -19.76
C THR A 887 -16.78 28.89 -19.95
N ALA A 888 -17.42 29.71 -19.14
CA ALA A 888 -18.80 30.12 -19.33
C ALA A 888 -18.95 31.63 -19.13
N ALA A 889 -20.01 32.21 -19.69
CA ALA A 889 -20.38 33.59 -19.39
C ALA A 889 -20.52 33.76 -17.88
N ASN A 890 -19.81 34.75 -17.31
CA ASN A 890 -19.91 35.06 -15.89
C ASN A 890 -21.29 35.66 -15.62
N TRP A 891 -22.16 34.87 -15.00
CA TRP A 891 -23.58 35.19 -14.75
C TRP A 891 -23.89 35.23 -13.26
N ILE A 892 -22.89 34.94 -12.43
CA ILE A 892 -22.95 35.11 -10.99
C ILE A 892 -22.68 36.60 -10.73
N SER A 893 -23.67 37.32 -10.24
CA SER A 893 -23.49 38.69 -9.76
C SER A 893 -22.40 38.70 -8.69
N ASP A 894 -21.42 39.57 -8.87
CA ASP A 894 -20.30 39.78 -7.96
C ASP A 894 -20.81 40.48 -6.69
N GLU A 895 -21.38 39.73 -5.75
CA GLU A 895 -21.47 40.15 -4.36
C GLU A 895 -20.20 39.66 -3.65
N GLU A 896 -19.21 40.55 -3.53
CA GLU A 896 -18.08 40.30 -2.63
C GLU A 896 -18.55 40.41 -1.19
N GLN A 897 -18.78 39.26 -0.53
CA GLN A 897 -18.54 39.20 0.90
C GLN A 897 -17.04 39.27 1.13
N SER A 898 -16.59 40.43 1.59
CA SER A 898 -15.32 40.57 2.27
C SER A 898 -15.45 39.94 3.65
N THR A 899 -14.86 38.75 3.83
CA THR A 899 -14.56 38.27 5.17
C THR A 899 -13.22 38.89 5.57
N VAL A 900 -13.28 39.91 6.43
CA VAL A 900 -12.12 40.26 7.25
C VAL A 900 -12.02 39.17 8.31
N GLY A 901 -11.12 38.20 8.08
CA GLY A 901 -10.91 37.07 8.98
C GLY A 901 -9.51 37.06 9.58
N GLY A 902 -9.41 36.71 10.85
CA GLY A 902 -8.16 36.35 11.52
C GLY A 902 -8.23 34.88 11.94
N THR A 903 -7.12 34.16 11.85
CA THR A 903 -7.02 32.81 12.42
C THR A 903 -6.76 32.91 13.92
N VAL A 904 -7.51 32.16 14.70
CA VAL A 904 -7.20 31.93 16.11
C VAL A 904 -6.55 30.54 16.21
N PRO A 905 -5.26 30.43 16.57
CA PRO A 905 -4.62 29.13 16.72
C PRO A 905 -5.22 28.36 17.89
N ALA A 906 -5.33 27.04 17.76
CA ALA A 906 -5.70 26.16 18.87
C ALA A 906 -4.74 26.40 20.06
N THR A 907 -5.25 26.98 21.14
CA THR A 907 -4.47 27.43 22.29
C THR A 907 -5.08 26.87 23.56
N LEU A 908 -4.26 26.14 24.33
CA LEU A 908 -4.49 25.87 25.75
C LEU A 908 -3.26 26.38 26.51
N ALA A 909 -3.43 27.45 27.29
CA ALA A 909 -2.35 28.03 28.07
C ALA A 909 -2.78 28.22 29.53
N LEU A 910 -1.95 27.73 30.43
CA LEU A 910 -2.08 27.87 31.88
C LEU A 910 -0.80 28.47 32.44
N SER A 911 -0.92 29.57 33.19
CA SER A 911 0.20 30.16 33.94
C SER A 911 -0.17 30.33 35.41
N LEU A 912 0.71 29.94 36.31
CA LEU A 912 0.51 30.06 37.76
C LEU A 912 1.26 31.29 38.29
N GLY A 913 0.69 31.93 39.31
CA GLY A 913 1.32 33.00 40.07
C GLY A 913 2.40 32.50 41.02
N ALA A 914 2.86 33.38 41.91
CA ALA A 914 3.85 33.02 42.92
C ALA A 914 3.34 31.87 43.82
N PRO A 915 4.20 30.93 44.24
CA PRO A 915 3.80 29.85 45.14
C PRO A 915 3.10 30.37 46.41
N ALA A 916 1.96 29.77 46.75
CA ALA A 916 1.22 30.13 47.95
C ALA A 916 2.02 29.74 49.21
N SER A 917 2.07 30.64 50.20
CA SER A 917 2.76 30.39 51.48
C SER A 917 1.78 30.54 52.63
N PHE A 918 1.66 29.49 53.44
CA PHE A 918 0.89 29.56 54.68
C PHE A 918 1.61 30.42 55.73
N PRO A 919 0.87 31.07 56.65
CA PRO A 919 1.49 31.64 57.84
C PRO A 919 2.02 30.51 58.75
N PRO A 920 2.93 30.81 59.70
CA PRO A 920 3.52 29.80 60.59
C PRO A 920 2.45 28.96 61.32
N PHE A 921 2.59 27.63 61.24
CA PHE A 921 1.73 26.71 61.99
C PHE A 921 2.09 26.74 63.48
N LEU A 922 1.11 27.07 64.32
CA LEU A 922 1.27 27.16 65.77
C LEU A 922 1.02 25.80 66.43
N PRO A 923 2.01 25.22 67.15
CA PRO A 923 1.80 24.00 67.93
C PRO A 923 0.79 24.22 69.06
N GLY A 924 -0.03 23.20 69.34
CA GLY A 924 -0.99 23.23 70.46
C GLY A 924 -2.27 24.02 70.20
N VAL A 925 -2.47 24.56 68.99
CA VAL A 925 -3.63 25.40 68.65
C VAL A 925 -4.37 24.81 67.45
N ALA A 926 -5.63 24.42 67.67
CA ALA A 926 -6.50 24.03 66.56
C ALA A 926 -6.79 25.24 65.67
N ARG A 927 -6.38 25.19 64.41
CA ARG A 927 -6.57 26.30 63.46
C ARG A 927 -6.55 25.84 62.02
N ASP A 928 -7.39 26.48 61.21
CA ASP A 928 -7.35 26.39 59.75
C ASP A 928 -6.42 27.48 59.20
N TYR A 929 -5.45 27.07 58.39
CA TYR A 929 -4.53 27.95 57.69
C TYR A 929 -4.94 28.01 56.23
N THR A 930 -4.99 29.21 55.67
CA THR A 930 -5.32 29.44 54.27
C THR A 930 -4.21 30.20 53.57
N ALA A 931 -3.98 29.88 52.31
CA ALA A 931 -3.05 30.58 51.42
C ALA A 931 -3.62 30.55 50.00
N THR A 932 -3.27 31.53 49.16
CA THR A 932 -3.80 31.64 47.81
C THR A 932 -2.70 31.87 46.79
N THR A 933 -2.90 31.37 45.57
CA THR A 933 -2.17 31.83 44.37
C THR A 933 -3.18 32.07 43.23
N SER A 934 -2.70 32.64 42.13
CA SER A 934 -3.49 32.85 40.91
C SER A 934 -3.14 31.82 39.84
N ALA A 935 -4.10 31.45 39.01
CA ALA A 935 -3.91 30.73 37.77
C ALA A 935 -4.58 31.52 36.65
N LYS A 936 -3.86 31.81 35.57
CA LYS A 936 -4.39 32.50 34.40
C LYS A 936 -4.57 31.50 33.26
N VAL A 937 -5.80 31.41 32.75
CA VAL A 937 -6.26 30.41 31.78
C VAL A 937 -6.64 31.07 30.45
N THR A 938 -6.10 30.55 29.35
CA THR A 938 -6.52 30.88 27.99
C THR A 938 -6.83 29.59 27.23
N SER A 939 -8.04 29.48 26.69
CA SER A 939 -8.50 28.37 25.85
C SER A 939 -9.26 28.89 24.64
N THR A 940 -8.93 28.38 23.45
CA THR A 940 -9.71 28.65 22.22
C THR A 940 -10.67 27.51 21.87
N ALA A 941 -10.68 26.43 22.66
CA ALA A 941 -11.48 25.24 22.45
C ALA A 941 -12.94 25.42 22.90
N GLY A 942 -13.83 24.52 22.46
CA GLY A 942 -15.27 24.57 22.78
C GLY A 942 -15.56 24.34 24.28
N ASP A 943 -14.64 23.68 24.98
CA ASP A 943 -14.65 23.50 26.42
C ASP A 943 -13.23 23.56 27.01
N ALA A 944 -13.12 23.73 28.32
CA ALA A 944 -11.86 23.51 29.05
C ALA A 944 -12.14 23.10 30.50
N THR A 945 -11.26 22.29 31.08
CA THR A 945 -11.30 21.88 32.48
C THR A 945 -9.94 22.07 33.14
N LEU A 946 -9.91 22.78 34.27
CA LEU A 946 -8.73 22.93 35.12
C LEU A 946 -8.82 21.93 36.29
N SER A 947 -7.79 21.11 36.43
CA SER A 947 -7.66 20.09 37.47
C SER A 947 -6.33 20.20 38.21
N VAL A 948 -6.26 19.59 39.39
CA VAL A 948 -5.02 19.45 40.18
C VAL A 948 -4.81 17.97 40.51
N SER A 949 -3.56 17.52 40.52
CA SER A 949 -3.18 16.21 41.04
C SER A 949 -3.64 16.02 42.49
N GLU A 950 -3.89 14.78 42.91
CA GLU A 950 -4.26 14.43 44.29
C GLU A 950 -3.40 15.17 45.34
N PRO A 951 -4.00 16.11 46.13
CA PRO A 951 -3.24 17.00 47.00
C PRO A 951 -2.39 16.29 48.05
N GLY A 952 -2.89 15.19 48.62
CA GLY A 952 -2.21 14.43 49.66
C GLY A 952 -2.00 15.26 50.94
N HIS A 953 -0.85 15.08 51.60
CA HIS A 953 -0.51 15.74 52.86
C HIS A 953 0.77 16.57 52.73
N LEU A 954 0.88 17.69 53.45
CA LEU A 954 2.15 18.41 53.55
C LEU A 954 3.14 17.60 54.40
N THR A 955 4.40 17.54 53.97
CA THR A 955 5.45 16.77 54.65
C THR A 955 6.64 17.63 55.04
N ASN A 956 7.24 17.29 56.19
CA ASN A 956 8.53 17.77 56.66
C ASN A 956 9.46 16.54 56.76
N GLY A 957 10.24 16.31 55.70
CA GLY A 957 10.97 15.05 55.50
C GLY A 957 10.02 13.85 55.40
N ALA A 958 10.29 12.80 56.16
CA ALA A 958 9.42 11.62 56.24
C ALA A 958 8.17 11.81 57.12
N PHE A 959 8.02 12.97 57.77
CA PHE A 959 6.88 13.25 58.66
C PHE A 959 5.76 13.96 57.91
N SER A 960 4.55 13.43 57.98
CA SER A 960 3.37 13.97 57.27
C SER A 960 2.36 14.54 58.26
N LEU A 961 1.71 15.66 57.91
CA LEU A 961 0.62 16.19 58.73
C LEU A 961 -0.59 15.24 58.72
N PRO A 962 -1.34 15.12 59.84
CA PRO A 962 -2.49 14.21 59.91
C PRO A 962 -3.63 14.57 58.96
N GLN A 963 -3.90 15.85 58.75
CA GLN A 963 -4.96 16.31 57.84
C GLN A 963 -4.40 16.54 56.43
N PRO A 964 -5.12 16.12 55.37
CA PRO A 964 -4.70 16.36 54.00
C PRO A 964 -4.78 17.84 53.63
N LEU A 965 -3.94 18.25 52.68
CA LEU A 965 -4.00 19.56 52.05
C LEU A 965 -5.26 19.63 51.18
N GLN A 966 -6.03 20.71 51.31
CA GLN A 966 -7.20 20.96 50.48
C GLN A 966 -6.88 22.04 49.44
N VAL A 967 -7.34 21.82 48.20
CA VAL A 967 -7.20 22.75 47.08
C VAL A 967 -8.58 23.04 46.51
N ALA A 968 -8.92 24.31 46.36
CA ALA A 968 -10.17 24.76 45.77
C ALA A 968 -9.90 25.81 44.69
N PHE A 969 -10.59 25.68 43.56
CA PHE A 969 -10.58 26.65 42.48
C PHE A 969 -11.80 27.56 42.58
N SER A 970 -11.64 28.86 42.33
CA SER A 970 -12.79 29.76 42.14
C SER A 970 -13.60 29.40 40.89
N LYS A 971 -12.98 28.72 39.92
CA LYS A 971 -13.59 28.20 38.69
C LYS A 971 -12.73 27.07 38.13
N SER A 972 -13.34 25.97 37.70
CA SER A 972 -12.63 24.77 37.21
C SER A 972 -13.07 24.29 35.84
N ALA A 973 -14.12 24.89 35.26
CA ALA A 973 -14.65 24.48 33.96
C ALA A 973 -15.14 25.68 33.15
N TRP A 974 -15.03 25.55 31.83
CA TRP A 974 -15.50 26.49 30.82
C TRP A 974 -16.23 25.73 29.73
N THR A 975 -17.38 26.24 29.31
CA THR A 975 -18.21 25.67 28.24
C THR A 975 -18.13 26.50 26.94
N ALA A 976 -17.13 27.37 26.84
CA ALA A 976 -16.85 28.24 25.71
C ALA A 976 -15.39 28.75 25.79
N PRO A 977 -14.82 29.25 24.68
CA PRO A 977 -13.49 29.86 24.67
C PRO A 977 -13.33 30.96 25.73
N VAL A 978 -12.14 31.05 26.31
CA VAL A 978 -11.82 32.03 27.36
C VAL A 978 -10.43 32.60 27.17
N SER A 979 -10.25 33.89 27.46
CA SER A 979 -8.98 34.60 27.31
C SER A 979 -8.53 35.22 28.62
N ASN A 980 -7.36 34.81 29.12
CA ASN A 980 -6.74 35.34 30.32
C ASN A 980 -7.61 35.32 31.58
N ASP A 981 -8.51 34.33 31.72
CA ASP A 981 -9.40 34.21 32.88
C ASP A 981 -8.57 33.97 34.14
N ASP A 982 -8.85 34.74 35.18
CA ASP A 982 -8.13 34.66 36.44
C ASP A 982 -8.87 33.75 37.42
N VAL A 983 -8.23 32.64 37.75
CA VAL A 983 -8.70 31.65 38.72
C VAL A 983 -7.91 31.82 40.01
N THR A 984 -8.61 32.04 41.12
CA THR A 984 -7.99 31.99 42.45
C THR A 984 -7.90 30.53 42.89
N VAL A 985 -6.68 30.09 43.19
CA VAL A 985 -6.41 28.77 43.77
C VAL A 985 -6.21 28.95 45.26
N THR A 986 -7.14 28.40 46.05
CA THR A 986 -7.11 28.47 47.52
C THR A 986 -6.61 27.15 48.08
N PHE A 987 -5.57 27.24 48.91
CA PHE A 987 -5.04 26.13 49.70
C PHE A 987 -5.52 26.27 51.14
N LYS A 988 -5.92 25.14 51.74
CA LYS A 988 -6.28 25.07 53.15
C LYS A 988 -5.58 23.89 53.81
N GLN A 989 -4.93 24.16 54.95
CA GLN A 989 -4.36 23.16 55.84
C GLN A 989 -4.96 23.31 57.23
N SER A 990 -5.64 22.28 57.71
CA SER A 990 -6.14 22.22 59.09
C SER A 990 -5.07 21.61 59.99
N ILE A 991 -4.86 22.20 61.17
CA ILE A 991 -4.02 21.67 62.24
C ILE A 991 -4.88 21.52 63.49
N GLY A 992 -4.91 20.32 64.08
CA GLY A 992 -5.60 20.05 65.34
C GLY A 992 -4.81 20.51 66.57
N ALA A 993 -5.50 20.75 67.69
CA ALA A 993 -4.86 21.18 68.94
C ALA A 993 -3.82 20.17 69.48
N ASN A 994 -3.95 18.89 69.13
CA ASN A 994 -3.07 17.81 69.55
C ASN A 994 -2.18 17.28 68.41
N ASP A 995 -2.17 17.93 67.23
CA ASP A 995 -1.35 17.49 66.11
C ASP A 995 0.13 17.79 66.39
N ALA A 996 0.99 16.78 66.23
CA ALA A 996 2.42 16.94 66.41
C ALA A 996 3.02 17.72 65.23
N LEU A 997 3.69 18.84 65.52
CA LEU A 997 4.43 19.65 64.55
C LEU A 997 5.93 19.54 64.79
N ARG A 998 6.71 19.28 63.73
CA ARG A 998 8.17 19.31 63.72
C ARG A 998 8.65 20.69 63.28
N THR A 999 9.70 21.18 63.91
CA THR A 999 10.41 22.38 63.44
C THR A 999 10.90 22.17 62.00
N GLY A 1000 10.67 23.15 61.12
CA GLY A 1000 11.08 23.12 59.72
C GLY A 1000 9.92 23.37 58.75
N THR A 1001 10.20 23.20 57.46
CA THR A 1001 9.24 23.51 56.39
C THR A 1001 8.41 22.28 56.04
N TYR A 1002 7.10 22.47 55.98
CA TYR A 1002 6.15 21.51 55.43
C TYR A 1002 5.82 21.90 53.99
N SER A 1003 5.99 20.99 53.03
CA SER A 1003 5.77 21.28 51.61
C SER A 1003 5.21 20.10 50.84
N ARG A 1004 4.61 20.38 49.68
CA ARG A 1004 4.08 19.40 48.72
C ARG A 1004 4.09 20.03 47.33
N THR A 1005 4.55 19.29 46.33
CA THR A 1005 4.45 19.70 44.92
C THR A 1005 3.14 19.19 44.33
N LEU A 1006 2.43 20.05 43.59
CA LEU A 1006 1.17 19.75 42.93
C LEU A 1006 1.28 20.04 41.43
N THR A 1007 0.65 19.21 40.61
CA THR A 1007 0.55 19.41 39.16
C THR A 1007 -0.83 19.94 38.81
N PHE A 1008 -0.90 21.02 38.04
CA PHE A 1008 -2.15 21.60 37.54
C PHE A 1008 -2.27 21.32 36.04
N THR A 1009 -3.41 20.85 35.60
CA THR A 1009 -3.65 20.45 34.20
C THR A 1009 -4.87 21.17 33.64
N LEU A 1010 -4.70 21.79 32.48
CA LEU A 1010 -5.78 22.33 31.66
C LEU A 1010 -6.00 21.40 30.46
N SER A 1011 -7.21 20.90 30.27
CA SER A 1011 -7.57 19.97 29.18
C SER A 1011 -8.89 20.34 28.50
N THR A 1012 -9.12 19.83 27.30
CA THR A 1012 -10.37 19.95 26.52
C THR A 1012 -10.76 18.59 25.95
N THR A 1013 -12.06 18.37 25.76
CA THR A 1013 -12.61 17.23 25.01
C THR A 1013 -13.14 17.62 23.63
N ASN A 1014 -13.21 18.92 23.34
CA ASN A 1014 -13.67 19.50 22.06
C ASN A 1014 -12.63 20.53 21.55
N PRO A 1015 -11.46 20.08 21.05
CA PRO A 1015 -10.31 20.92 20.69
C PRO A 1015 -10.53 21.85 19.50
#